data_AF-A0A1Y3NS70-F1
#
_entry.id   AF-A0A1Y3NS70-F1
#
_cell.length_a   1.000
_cell.length_b   1.000
_cell.length_c   1.000
_cell.angle_alpha   90.00
_cell.angle_beta   90.00
_cell.angle_gamma   90.00
#
_symmetry.space_group_name_H-M   'P 1'
#
loop_
_entity.id
_entity.type
_entity.pdbx_description
1 polymer ?
#
loop_
_entity_poly.entity_id
_entity_poly.type
_entity_poly.pdbx_seq_one_letter_code
_entity_poly.pdbx_strand_id
1 'polypeptide(L)'
;ENAENLYDDADAANEVEVVYSEEEDQSYDIVASEAAEISEGVQEVVETDQMNSYEIEHLNILDEHLGECTVLLRKNGDFPLSQSERKIHLYGSGVRRTIKGGLGSGDINIRSFDNVETAFTKGGFEILTKDYLDAFDICYENAHDKFIKGIQAEFDYENAYGFIIDHFSVIMNEPECENLPIQQEGDVAIFVLSRASGEGVDRTVEKGDVLLTDTERNTILTLARGYKKFMLVLNTGGPVDLSVDVVTGYKYPSGKLATTWTKYDDYFANVGNHTDTDYIEGIYVGYRYFDSADVDVMFPFGYGLSYTEFSINASKVSLVGDKVSIDATVSNVGDFIGKEVLEVYLSKPNTVLDEPYQILVNFGKTKELAPGVSDSLNLKFNLSDFASYDTESQSYILDAGSYIVRLGNSSRNTTPVAVIEVPSRVTVKQVQNQIGNSGFQDMSFHSNKTDDLNQVQTFTLDVMSIQTDVVDYEKPYEINEAVKSLTDEEKVKFVIGAHSSEPYADYVYSVPGTEGESYKYGELKPVVLSDGPAGLNIARDYYIDEAGKHSLKPAFAESTIEIVPEDAKPSLGFLFPPQAPEGATIYHQFTTAIPIGTALAQTWNTQFAEQVGDIVGDEMNIFGSNLWLAPALNIHRTILNGRNFEYYSEDPYISGMMASYITKGVQNHKNAFVTLKHYIANNKETNRSFNSSNMSERAFREIYLRGYEITIKNSNPKAIMSSYNLINGVHVNQHVGIIGNVLRKENNYNNIIMTDWLFTNMGVPGSKYPEYSPYEIIKASVDVIMQGNKDFYDIVLAAVKENKLTMEELEASVTRMYNLIQKIQN
;
A
#
# COMPACT_ATOMS: atom_id res chain seq x y z
N GLU A 1 53.47 19.61 17.68
CA GLU A 1 52.96 20.68 18.56
C GLU A 1 51.44 20.52 18.61
N ASN A 2 50.75 20.08 19.67
CA ASN A 2 51.10 19.56 20.98
C ASN A 2 50.05 18.48 21.30
N ALA A 3 50.52 17.29 21.68
CA ALA A 3 49.78 16.33 22.48
C ALA A 3 50.36 16.44 23.89
N GLU A 4 49.54 16.40 24.95
CA GLU A 4 49.85 15.77 26.24
C GLU A 4 48.79 16.05 27.33
N ASN A 5 48.51 14.99 28.11
CA ASN A 5 48.03 14.92 29.50
C ASN A 5 46.54 15.24 29.75
N LEU A 6 45.75 14.39 30.42
CA LEU A 6 46.02 13.78 31.73
C LEU A 6 45.31 12.41 31.91
N TYR A 7 46.10 11.39 32.28
CA TYR A 7 45.69 10.26 33.12
C TYR A 7 46.75 10.21 34.25
N ASP A 8 46.34 10.24 35.53
CA ASP A 8 46.83 9.29 36.54
C ASP A 8 46.12 9.41 37.90
N ASP A 9 46.07 8.25 38.56
CA ASP A 9 45.90 7.94 39.99
C ASP A 9 44.53 8.13 40.68
N ALA A 10 44.02 7.22 41.51
CA ALA A 10 44.49 5.91 41.99
C ALA A 10 43.34 5.18 42.73
N ASP A 11 43.54 3.86 42.89
CA ASP A 11 42.79 2.86 43.64
C ASP A 11 42.28 3.25 45.05
N ALA A 12 41.11 2.73 45.42
CA ALA A 12 40.86 2.18 46.76
C ALA A 12 39.64 1.23 46.79
N ALA A 13 39.96 -0.05 46.96
CA ALA A 13 39.21 -1.16 47.54
C ALA A 13 37.78 -0.96 48.08
N ASN A 14 36.90 -1.89 47.71
CA ASN A 14 36.12 -2.67 48.69
C ASN A 14 35.77 -4.04 48.10
N GLU A 15 36.40 -5.08 48.67
CA GLU A 15 35.97 -6.47 48.60
C GLU A 15 34.64 -6.63 49.35
N VAL A 16 33.66 -7.28 48.72
CA VAL A 16 32.59 -7.96 49.44
C VAL A 16 32.50 -9.37 48.84
N GLU A 17 33.00 -10.33 49.62
CA GLU A 17 32.69 -11.76 49.48
C GLU A 17 31.17 -11.94 49.56
N VAL A 18 30.57 -12.53 48.52
CA VAL A 18 29.25 -13.15 48.63
C VAL A 18 29.44 -14.65 48.48
N VAL A 19 29.12 -15.33 49.58
CA VAL A 19 29.21 -16.77 49.81
C VAL A 19 28.22 -17.51 48.91
N TYR A 20 28.70 -18.54 48.21
CA TYR A 20 27.85 -19.52 47.54
C TYR A 20 27.09 -20.36 48.57
N SER A 21 25.76 -20.36 48.50
CA SER A 21 24.93 -21.43 49.06
C SER A 21 24.05 -22.00 47.96
N GLU A 22 24.28 -23.29 47.65
CA GLU A 22 23.42 -24.14 46.83
C GLU A 22 22.03 -24.23 47.47
N GLU A 23 20.97 -23.86 46.74
CA GLU A 23 19.61 -24.38 46.96
C GLU A 23 18.77 -24.21 45.68
N GLU A 24 18.45 -25.38 45.10
CA GLU A 24 17.33 -25.78 44.22
C GLU A 24 16.57 -24.74 43.35
N ASP A 25 16.83 -24.82 42.04
CA ASP A 25 15.86 -25.01 40.95
C ASP A 25 14.40 -24.53 41.19
N GLN A 26 14.11 -23.26 40.85
CA GLN A 26 12.76 -22.82 40.48
C GLN A 26 12.82 -21.88 39.27
N SER A 27 12.12 -22.31 38.22
CA SER A 27 11.91 -21.70 36.92
C SER A 27 11.31 -20.29 36.98
N TYR A 28 11.78 -19.43 36.09
CA TYR A 28 11.26 -18.10 35.80
C TYR A 28 9.84 -18.17 35.23
N ASP A 29 8.86 -17.89 36.10
CA ASP A 29 7.44 -17.72 35.76
C ASP A 29 6.97 -16.43 36.47
N ILE A 30 7.51 -15.28 36.05
CA ILE A 30 7.17 -13.96 36.60
C ILE A 30 7.12 -12.94 35.46
N VAL A 31 6.14 -13.08 34.55
CA VAL A 31 5.48 -11.96 33.85
C VAL A 31 3.97 -12.24 33.63
N ALA A 32 3.41 -13.29 34.26
CA ALA A 32 2.02 -13.70 34.07
C ALA A 32 1.11 -13.47 35.30
N SER A 33 1.55 -12.74 36.33
CA SER A 33 0.79 -12.66 37.60
C SER A 33 0.57 -11.27 38.21
N GLU A 34 0.71 -10.18 37.45
CA GLU A 34 0.21 -8.85 37.87
C GLU A 34 -1.01 -8.37 37.03
N ALA A 35 -1.66 -9.28 36.31
CA ALA A 35 -2.96 -9.06 35.65
C ALA A 35 -4.11 -9.86 36.29
N ALA A 36 -3.92 -10.41 37.48
CA ALA A 36 -4.89 -11.29 38.14
C ALA A 36 -5.14 -10.89 39.61
N GLU A 37 -5.57 -9.65 39.85
CA GLU A 37 -6.21 -9.29 41.13
C GLU A 37 -7.20 -8.12 41.00
N ILE A 38 -8.12 -8.22 40.02
CA ILE A 38 -9.47 -7.63 40.11
C ILE A 38 -10.42 -8.67 39.48
N SER A 39 -10.90 -9.63 40.25
CA SER A 39 -11.93 -10.59 39.83
C SER A 39 -13.14 -10.54 40.78
N GLU A 40 -14.07 -9.64 40.51
CA GLU A 40 -15.50 -9.86 40.75
C GLU A 40 -16.25 -9.26 39.55
N GLY A 41 -16.85 -10.13 38.73
CA GLY A 41 -17.51 -9.80 37.47
C GLY A 41 -17.16 -10.79 36.36
N VAL A 42 -17.64 -12.03 36.45
CA VAL A 42 -17.39 -13.05 35.43
C VAL A 42 -18.13 -12.65 34.14
N GLN A 43 -17.39 -12.13 33.15
CA GLN A 43 -17.88 -11.97 31.78
C GLN A 43 -18.01 -13.35 31.12
N GLU A 44 -19.17 -13.65 30.55
CA GLU A 44 -19.42 -14.94 29.89
C GLU A 44 -18.83 -14.88 28.46
N VAL A 45 -17.73 -15.60 28.24
CA VAL A 45 -17.02 -15.67 26.96
C VAL A 45 -17.58 -16.83 26.13
N VAL A 46 -18.09 -16.54 24.93
CA VAL A 46 -18.52 -17.57 23.96
C VAL A 46 -17.43 -17.72 22.91
N GLU A 47 -16.35 -18.41 23.26
CA GLU A 47 -15.30 -18.76 22.32
C GLU A 47 -15.61 -20.13 21.69
N THR A 48 -15.68 -20.20 20.37
CA THR A 48 -15.61 -21.50 19.68
C THR A 48 -14.20 -21.68 19.16
N ASP A 49 -13.47 -22.66 19.70
CA ASP A 49 -12.12 -23.06 19.27
C ASP A 49 -12.04 -23.46 17.78
N GLN A 50 -13.19 -23.68 17.12
CA GLN A 50 -13.28 -24.08 15.73
C GLN A 50 -13.32 -22.87 14.79
N MET A 51 -12.41 -22.89 13.82
CA MET A 51 -12.37 -21.97 12.69
C MET A 51 -13.65 -22.12 11.84
N ASN A 52 -14.22 -21.00 11.38
CA ASN A 52 -15.40 -21.03 10.52
C ASN A 52 -15.06 -21.59 9.13
N SER A 53 -16.07 -22.07 8.40
CA SER A 53 -15.86 -22.63 7.06
C SER A 53 -15.31 -21.62 6.06
N TYR A 54 -15.74 -20.35 6.13
CA TYR A 54 -15.24 -19.29 5.24
C TYR A 54 -13.74 -19.03 5.51
N GLU A 55 -13.32 -18.97 6.78
CA GLU A 55 -11.90 -18.81 7.14
C GLU A 55 -11.04 -19.91 6.51
N ILE A 56 -11.48 -21.18 6.59
CA ILE A 56 -10.77 -22.32 5.98
C ILE A 56 -10.72 -22.20 4.45
N GLU A 57 -11.84 -21.82 3.82
CA GLU A 57 -11.93 -21.64 2.37
C GLU A 57 -11.00 -20.53 1.88
N HIS A 58 -11.01 -19.38 2.54
CA HIS A 58 -10.15 -18.24 2.22
C HIS A 58 -8.67 -18.60 2.37
N LEU A 59 -8.29 -19.26 3.47
CA LEU A 59 -6.91 -19.70 3.69
C LEU A 59 -6.43 -20.71 2.62
N ASN A 60 -7.30 -21.60 2.16
CA ASN A 60 -6.96 -22.54 1.08
C ASN A 60 -6.71 -21.79 -0.25
N ILE A 61 -7.54 -20.80 -0.58
CA ILE A 61 -7.35 -19.96 -1.77
C ILE A 61 -6.02 -19.21 -1.70
N LEU A 62 -5.69 -18.66 -0.53
CA LEU A 62 -4.42 -17.96 -0.32
C LEU A 62 -3.23 -18.93 -0.46
N ASP A 63 -3.24 -20.10 0.19
CA ASP A 63 -2.10 -21.04 0.17
C ASP A 63 -1.71 -21.52 -1.24
N GLU A 64 -2.68 -21.61 -2.17
CA GLU A 64 -2.43 -21.92 -3.59
C GLU A 64 -1.51 -20.89 -4.28
N HIS A 65 -1.50 -19.64 -3.81
CA HIS A 65 -0.85 -18.52 -4.50
C HIS A 65 0.18 -17.76 -3.66
N LEU A 66 0.24 -17.93 -2.34
CA LEU A 66 1.18 -17.21 -1.47
C LEU A 66 2.65 -17.33 -1.90
N GLY A 67 3.04 -18.46 -2.50
CA GLY A 67 4.39 -18.64 -3.09
C GLY A 67 4.70 -17.68 -4.24
N GLU A 68 3.68 -17.20 -4.95
CA GLU A 68 3.81 -16.23 -6.04
C GLU A 68 4.12 -14.80 -5.55
N CYS A 69 3.83 -14.49 -4.28
CA CYS A 69 4.16 -13.20 -3.66
C CYS A 69 5.66 -13.03 -3.39
N THR A 70 6.39 -14.14 -3.33
CA THR A 70 7.83 -14.14 -3.05
C THR A 70 8.64 -13.93 -4.32
N VAL A 71 9.56 -12.96 -4.28
CA VAL A 71 10.51 -12.69 -5.36
C VAL A 71 11.88 -13.27 -5.00
N LEU A 72 12.44 -14.09 -5.89
CA LEU A 72 13.81 -14.57 -5.73
C LEU A 72 14.78 -13.70 -6.49
N LEU A 73 15.65 -13.03 -5.74
CA LEU A 73 16.55 -12.04 -6.31
C LEU A 73 17.88 -12.67 -6.78
N ARG A 74 18.35 -13.70 -6.08
CA ARG A 74 19.59 -14.41 -6.39
C ARG A 74 19.42 -15.90 -6.16
N LYS A 75 20.23 -16.76 -6.79
CA LYS A 75 20.32 -18.20 -6.52
C LYS A 75 21.71 -18.78 -6.75
N ASN A 76 22.08 -19.83 -6.02
CA ASN A 76 23.34 -20.57 -6.18
C ASN A 76 23.17 -22.10 -6.30
N GLY A 77 21.93 -22.61 -6.20
CA GLY A 77 21.60 -24.03 -6.30
C GLY A 77 21.53 -24.81 -4.97
N ASP A 78 21.82 -24.17 -3.83
CA ASP A 78 21.76 -24.83 -2.51
C ASP A 78 20.33 -25.14 -2.04
N PHE A 79 19.37 -24.54 -2.72
CA PHE A 79 17.98 -24.41 -2.35
C PHE A 79 17.07 -24.78 -3.54
N PRO A 80 15.90 -25.40 -3.31
CA PRO A 80 15.28 -25.67 -2.00
C PRO A 80 16.01 -26.75 -1.19
N LEU A 81 15.84 -26.74 0.15
CA LEU A 81 16.50 -27.76 0.98
C LEU A 81 15.84 -29.13 0.76
N SER A 82 16.62 -30.19 0.97
CA SER A 82 16.15 -31.56 0.90
C SER A 82 15.31 -31.95 2.14
N GLN A 83 14.54 -33.04 2.02
CA GLN A 83 13.75 -33.59 3.13
C GLN A 83 14.61 -34.03 4.33
N SER A 84 15.89 -34.33 4.12
CA SER A 84 16.85 -34.71 5.15
C SER A 84 17.46 -33.52 5.92
N GLU A 85 17.35 -32.31 5.40
CA GLU A 85 17.92 -31.10 6.00
C GLU A 85 16.91 -30.47 6.95
N ARG A 86 16.75 -31.08 8.13
CA ARG A 86 15.77 -30.66 9.15
C ARG A 86 16.34 -29.87 10.31
N LYS A 87 17.66 -29.80 10.43
CA LYS A 87 18.34 -29.00 11.45
C LYS A 87 18.71 -27.64 10.86
N ILE A 88 18.26 -26.57 11.49
CA ILE A 88 18.40 -25.22 10.92
C ILE A 88 18.79 -24.19 11.96
N HIS A 89 19.58 -23.22 11.53
CA HIS A 89 19.97 -22.06 12.32
C HIS A 89 19.18 -20.86 11.79
N LEU A 90 18.33 -20.29 12.64
CA LEU A 90 17.51 -19.11 12.30
C LEU A 90 18.05 -17.89 13.04
N TYR A 91 18.24 -16.79 12.30
CA TYR A 91 18.79 -15.53 12.79
C TYR A 91 17.97 -14.33 12.30
N GLY A 92 18.13 -13.17 12.94
CA GLY A 92 17.43 -11.92 12.63
C GLY A 92 16.09 -11.77 13.37
N SER A 93 15.65 -10.52 13.54
CA SER A 93 14.40 -10.16 14.25
C SER A 93 13.17 -10.84 13.67
N GLY A 94 13.12 -10.97 12.34
CA GLY A 94 11.97 -11.50 11.64
C GLY A 94 11.62 -12.95 11.93
N VAL A 95 12.49 -13.68 12.64
CA VAL A 95 12.22 -15.07 13.04
C VAL A 95 11.05 -15.15 14.03
N ARG A 96 11.05 -14.28 15.05
CA ARG A 96 9.99 -14.19 16.06
C ARG A 96 9.08 -12.98 15.86
N ARG A 97 9.61 -11.89 15.29
CA ARG A 97 8.90 -10.64 14.96
C ARG A 97 8.58 -10.59 13.46
N THR A 98 7.97 -11.66 12.96
CA THR A 98 7.54 -11.71 11.56
C THR A 98 6.44 -10.68 11.35
N ILE A 99 6.66 -9.77 10.41
CA ILE A 99 5.70 -8.74 10.01
C ILE A 99 4.68 -9.37 9.05
N LYS A 100 3.39 -9.22 9.36
CA LYS A 100 2.27 -9.71 8.53
C LYS A 100 1.74 -8.67 7.54
N GLY A 101 1.96 -7.39 7.82
CA GLY A 101 1.55 -6.24 7.05
C GLY A 101 2.11 -4.95 7.66
N GLY A 102 1.85 -3.80 7.05
CA GLY A 102 2.22 -2.51 7.65
C GLY A 102 1.28 -2.11 8.80
N LEU A 103 1.65 -1.04 9.51
CA LEU A 103 0.88 -0.49 10.62
C LEU A 103 -0.23 0.46 10.15
N GLY A 104 -1.05 0.94 11.09
CA GLY A 104 -2.10 1.93 10.86
C GLY A 104 -3.42 1.30 10.41
N SER A 105 -4.14 1.99 9.53
CA SER A 105 -5.46 1.57 9.02
C SER A 105 -5.46 0.18 8.33
N GLY A 106 -4.30 -0.27 7.88
CA GLY A 106 -4.10 -1.57 7.23
C GLY A 106 -3.89 -2.76 8.14
N ASP A 107 -3.88 -2.59 9.47
CA ASP A 107 -3.79 -3.72 10.40
C ASP A 107 -5.13 -4.47 10.51
N ILE A 108 -5.09 -5.80 10.50
CA ILE A 108 -6.26 -6.68 10.39
C ILE A 108 -6.31 -7.65 11.56
N ASN A 109 -7.51 -7.81 12.12
CA ASN A 109 -7.82 -8.74 13.19
C ASN A 109 -8.01 -10.16 12.67
N ILE A 110 -7.06 -11.03 13.00
CA ILE A 110 -7.01 -12.44 12.58
C ILE A 110 -7.04 -13.38 13.77
N ARG A 111 -7.44 -14.63 13.54
CA ARG A 111 -7.47 -15.66 14.59
C ARG A 111 -6.07 -16.03 15.08
N SER A 112 -5.14 -16.23 14.16
CA SER A 112 -3.76 -16.55 14.46
C SER A 112 -2.85 -16.27 13.26
N PHE A 113 -1.56 -16.12 13.55
CA PHE A 113 -0.51 -15.93 12.56
C PHE A 113 0.75 -16.65 13.02
N ASP A 114 1.32 -17.47 12.15
CA ASP A 114 2.57 -18.16 12.44
C ASP A 114 3.75 -17.27 12.06
N ASN A 115 4.58 -16.93 13.05
CA ASN A 115 5.91 -16.42 12.78
C ASN A 115 6.81 -17.52 12.18
N VAL A 116 7.99 -17.14 11.67
CA VAL A 116 8.92 -18.07 11.01
C VAL A 116 9.34 -19.22 11.93
N GLU A 117 9.67 -18.97 13.21
CA GLU A 117 10.01 -20.06 14.15
C GLU A 117 8.86 -21.07 14.28
N THR A 118 7.64 -20.60 14.45
CA THR A 118 6.45 -21.44 14.59
C THR A 118 6.18 -22.23 13.32
N ALA A 119 6.25 -21.59 12.16
CA ALA A 119 6.06 -22.23 10.85
C ALA A 119 7.10 -23.32 10.59
N PHE A 120 8.38 -23.07 10.89
CA PHE A 120 9.45 -24.07 10.74
C PHE A 120 9.27 -25.23 11.73
N THR A 121 8.91 -24.95 12.98
CA THR A 121 8.65 -25.99 13.99
C THR A 121 7.48 -26.89 13.56
N LYS A 122 6.36 -26.31 13.11
CA LYS A 122 5.21 -27.07 12.55
C LYS A 122 5.60 -27.86 11.29
N GLY A 123 6.53 -27.33 10.49
CA GLY A 123 7.13 -28.01 9.33
C GLY A 123 8.10 -29.14 9.66
N GLY A 124 8.35 -29.43 10.94
CA GLY A 124 9.21 -30.52 11.41
C GLY A 124 10.71 -30.18 11.42
N PHE A 125 11.07 -28.90 11.44
CA PHE A 125 12.46 -28.47 11.58
C PHE A 125 12.87 -28.35 13.06
N GLU A 126 14.10 -28.76 13.37
CA GLU A 126 14.78 -28.54 14.65
C GLU A 126 15.56 -27.23 14.55
N ILE A 127 15.16 -26.24 15.35
CA ILE A 127 15.81 -24.91 15.40
C ILE A 127 16.93 -24.94 16.42
N LEU A 128 18.16 -24.65 15.97
CA LEU A 128 19.40 -24.80 16.75
C LEU A 128 19.88 -23.52 17.44
N THR A 129 19.18 -22.39 17.24
CA THR A 129 19.65 -21.04 17.62
C THR A 129 18.70 -20.31 18.56
N LYS A 130 17.99 -21.04 19.42
CA LYS A 130 17.04 -20.43 20.37
C LYS A 130 17.73 -19.46 21.34
N ASP A 131 18.96 -19.75 21.72
CA ASP A 131 19.81 -18.87 22.54
C ASP A 131 20.08 -17.51 21.87
N TYR A 132 20.32 -17.48 20.56
CA TYR A 132 20.41 -16.25 19.78
C TYR A 132 19.07 -15.49 19.80
N LEU A 133 17.96 -16.19 19.57
CA LEU A 133 16.65 -15.57 19.51
C LEU A 133 16.25 -14.96 20.86
N ASP A 134 16.49 -15.67 21.97
CA ASP A 134 16.24 -15.19 23.32
C ASP A 134 17.11 -13.96 23.66
N ALA A 135 18.40 -13.99 23.29
CA ALA A 135 19.30 -12.85 23.49
C ALA A 135 18.91 -11.63 22.64
N PHE A 136 18.45 -11.85 21.41
CA PHE A 136 17.97 -10.79 20.54
C PHE A 136 16.68 -10.16 21.08
N ASP A 137 15.73 -10.97 21.57
CA ASP A 137 14.50 -10.45 22.18
C ASP A 137 14.80 -9.54 23.38
N ILE A 138 15.74 -9.94 24.25
CA ILE A 138 16.18 -9.09 25.37
C ILE A 138 16.77 -7.76 24.87
N CYS A 139 17.61 -7.80 23.83
CA CYS A 139 18.16 -6.58 23.23
C CYS A 139 17.05 -5.66 22.67
N TYR A 140 16.11 -6.25 21.93
CA TYR A 140 15.02 -5.52 21.30
C TYR A 140 14.11 -4.87 22.33
N GLU A 141 13.64 -5.60 23.35
CA GLU A 141 12.75 -5.06 24.37
C GLU A 141 13.40 -3.90 25.14
N ASN A 142 14.69 -4.01 25.46
CA ASN A 142 15.44 -2.91 26.10
C ASN A 142 15.55 -1.67 25.21
N ALA A 143 15.76 -1.86 23.89
CA ALA A 143 15.81 -0.76 22.94
C ALA A 143 14.43 -0.11 22.75
N HIS A 144 13.38 -0.94 22.66
CA HIS A 144 11.98 -0.52 22.53
C HIS A 144 11.53 0.31 23.72
N ASP A 145 11.78 -0.17 24.94
CA ASP A 145 11.52 0.57 26.17
C ASP A 145 12.18 1.95 26.18
N LYS A 146 13.44 2.03 25.72
CA LYS A 146 14.19 3.29 25.66
C LYS A 146 13.61 4.22 24.61
N PHE A 147 13.21 3.70 23.45
CA PHE A 147 12.59 4.43 22.37
C PHE A 147 11.25 5.04 22.82
N ILE A 148 10.35 4.24 23.39
CA ILE A 148 9.06 4.69 23.90
C ILE A 148 9.23 5.73 25.01
N LYS A 149 10.12 5.50 25.98
CA LYS A 149 10.43 6.49 27.04
C LYS A 149 10.99 7.80 26.48
N GLY A 150 11.74 7.74 25.39
CA GLY A 150 12.25 8.91 24.69
C GLY A 150 11.11 9.76 24.13
N ILE A 151 10.17 9.14 23.41
CA ILE A 151 8.99 9.83 22.86
C ILE A 151 8.11 10.38 23.99
N GLN A 152 7.83 9.57 25.02
CA GLN A 152 7.03 10.00 26.17
C GLN A 152 7.65 11.20 26.90
N ALA A 153 8.98 11.35 26.91
CA ALA A 153 9.65 12.49 27.52
C ALA A 153 9.47 13.81 26.74
N GLU A 154 9.11 13.72 25.46
CA GLU A 154 8.83 14.85 24.57
C GLU A 154 7.32 15.17 24.47
N PHE A 155 6.48 14.46 25.22
CA PHE A 155 5.04 14.58 25.15
C PHE A 155 4.56 16.02 25.42
N ASP A 156 3.83 16.58 24.47
CA ASP A 156 3.26 17.93 24.58
C ASP A 156 1.90 17.88 25.28
N TYR A 157 1.87 18.13 26.59
CA TYR A 157 0.63 18.16 27.37
C TYR A 157 -0.32 19.30 26.98
N GLU A 158 0.18 20.38 26.37
CA GLU A 158 -0.65 21.50 25.92
C GLU A 158 -1.29 21.21 24.55
N ASN A 159 -0.65 20.36 23.73
CA ASN A 159 -1.14 19.91 22.42
C ASN A 159 -1.09 18.39 22.25
N ALA A 160 -1.64 17.65 23.23
CA ALA A 160 -1.56 16.20 23.27
C ALA A 160 -2.09 15.50 22.00
N TYR A 161 -3.18 16.02 21.43
CA TYR A 161 -3.75 15.46 20.21
C TYR A 161 -2.83 15.67 19.00
N GLY A 162 -2.27 16.88 18.81
CA GLY A 162 -1.31 17.13 17.74
C GLY A 162 -0.06 16.26 17.87
N PHE A 163 0.46 16.09 19.08
CA PHE A 163 1.59 15.19 19.36
C PHE A 163 1.31 13.76 18.90
N ILE A 164 0.13 13.22 19.20
CA ILE A 164 -0.26 11.85 18.83
C ILE A 164 -0.38 11.70 17.31
N ILE A 165 -0.90 12.72 16.63
CA ILE A 165 -1.00 12.73 15.16
C ILE A 165 0.39 12.79 14.51
N ASP A 166 1.31 13.58 15.07
CA ASP A 166 2.68 13.72 14.54
C ASP A 166 3.53 12.45 14.72
N HIS A 167 3.22 11.64 15.73
CA HIS A 167 3.88 10.36 16.04
C HIS A 167 3.02 9.15 15.67
N PHE A 168 2.00 9.36 14.83
CA PHE A 168 1.08 8.30 14.43
C PHE A 168 1.82 7.16 13.75
N SER A 169 1.65 5.92 14.26
CA SER A 169 2.32 4.71 13.76
C SER A 169 3.85 4.83 13.66
N VAL A 170 4.48 5.60 14.55
CA VAL A 170 5.95 5.68 14.62
C VAL A 170 6.55 4.31 14.90
N ILE A 171 7.67 4.00 14.23
CA ILE A 171 8.33 2.69 14.29
C ILE A 171 9.76 2.89 14.79
N MET A 172 10.16 2.07 15.75
CA MET A 172 11.56 2.00 16.18
C MET A 172 12.40 1.37 15.05
N ASN A 173 13.50 2.00 14.67
CA ASN A 173 14.51 1.37 13.81
C ASN A 173 15.07 0.10 14.48
N GLU A 174 15.45 -0.89 13.67
CA GLU A 174 16.11 -2.10 14.19
C GLU A 174 17.32 -1.73 15.07
N PRO A 175 17.44 -2.27 16.30
CA PRO A 175 18.49 -1.87 17.21
C PRO A 175 19.85 -2.48 16.88
N GLU A 176 20.91 -1.81 17.30
CA GLU A 176 22.24 -2.43 17.42
C GLU A 176 22.27 -3.31 18.67
N CYS A 177 22.68 -4.57 18.51
CA CYS A 177 22.77 -5.53 19.61
C CYS A 177 24.21 -6.04 19.75
N GLU A 178 24.74 -5.91 20.96
CA GLU A 178 26.06 -6.40 21.32
C GLU A 178 25.98 -7.82 21.90
N ASN A 179 27.06 -8.59 21.74
CA ASN A 179 27.26 -9.90 22.39
C ASN A 179 26.21 -11.00 22.06
N LEU A 180 25.56 -10.93 20.89
CA LEU A 180 24.67 -12.01 20.44
C LEU A 180 25.44 -13.32 20.21
N PRO A 181 24.91 -14.49 20.65
CA PRO A 181 25.57 -15.79 20.44
C PRO A 181 25.43 -16.23 18.98
N ILE A 182 26.36 -15.80 18.14
CA ILE A 182 26.37 -16.13 16.71
C ILE A 182 27.35 -17.28 16.47
N GLN A 183 26.81 -18.45 16.15
CA GLN A 183 27.59 -19.59 15.69
C GLN A 183 28.24 -19.27 14.34
N GLN A 184 29.54 -19.50 14.24
CA GLN A 184 30.34 -19.05 13.09
C GLN A 184 30.21 -19.98 11.88
N GLU A 185 29.92 -21.26 12.08
CA GLU A 185 29.87 -22.27 11.02
C GLU A 185 28.72 -23.26 11.24
N GLY A 186 28.13 -23.79 10.18
CA GLY A 186 27.09 -24.81 10.27
C GLY A 186 26.61 -25.32 8.91
N ASP A 187 25.60 -26.19 8.92
CA ASP A 187 25.07 -26.75 7.67
C ASP A 187 24.13 -25.78 6.96
N VAL A 188 23.08 -25.33 7.64
CA VAL A 188 22.04 -24.45 7.06
C VAL A 188 21.76 -23.28 8.01
N ALA A 189 21.90 -22.06 7.49
CA ALA A 189 21.48 -20.82 8.15
C ALA A 189 20.46 -20.04 7.30
N ILE A 190 19.49 -19.45 7.98
CA ILE A 190 18.57 -18.47 7.41
C ILE A 190 18.60 -17.23 8.30
N PHE A 191 18.87 -16.07 7.69
CA PHE A 191 18.69 -14.77 8.32
C PHE A 191 17.39 -14.14 7.81
N VAL A 192 16.48 -13.78 8.70
CA VAL A 192 15.21 -13.10 8.36
C VAL A 192 15.31 -11.64 8.79
N LEU A 193 15.51 -10.76 7.81
CA LEU A 193 15.50 -9.33 8.00
C LEU A 193 14.05 -8.81 7.93
N SER A 194 13.61 -8.07 8.95
CA SER A 194 12.27 -7.49 9.00
C SER A 194 12.33 -5.96 8.96
N ARG A 195 11.41 -5.32 8.24
CA ARG A 195 11.16 -3.86 8.31
C ARG A 195 9.67 -3.58 8.22
N ALA A 196 9.17 -2.84 9.20
CA ALA A 196 7.82 -2.30 9.19
C ALA A 196 7.85 -0.87 8.64
N SER A 197 6.73 -0.45 8.07
CA SER A 197 6.45 0.95 7.75
C SER A 197 4.94 1.17 7.92
N GLY A 198 4.52 2.43 7.98
CA GLY A 198 3.15 2.75 8.33
C GLY A 198 2.70 4.10 7.84
N GLU A 199 1.45 4.36 8.15
CA GLU A 199 0.77 5.61 7.93
C GLU A 199 1.32 6.73 8.83
N GLY A 200 1.41 7.97 8.32
CA GLY A 200 1.80 9.16 9.12
C GLY A 200 3.30 9.49 9.12
N VAL A 201 4.19 8.52 8.96
CA VAL A 201 5.65 8.74 8.99
C VAL A 201 6.33 8.07 7.79
N ASP A 202 7.20 8.82 7.10
CA ASP A 202 8.06 8.27 6.05
C ASP A 202 9.28 7.55 6.65
N ARG A 203 9.75 6.53 5.93
CA ARG A 203 11.00 5.81 6.23
C ARG A 203 12.22 6.72 6.14
N THR A 204 13.27 6.40 6.88
CA THR A 204 14.52 7.16 6.92
C THR A 204 15.71 6.40 6.33
N VAL A 205 16.71 7.14 5.84
CA VAL A 205 17.96 6.59 5.30
C VAL A 205 18.94 6.35 6.46
N GLU A 206 18.52 5.56 7.42
CA GLU A 206 19.25 5.28 8.65
C GLU A 206 19.45 3.78 8.85
N LYS A 207 20.39 3.44 9.73
CA LYS A 207 20.60 2.05 10.15
C LYS A 207 19.37 1.56 10.90
N GLY A 208 18.94 0.36 10.54
CA GLY A 208 17.75 -0.27 11.08
C GLY A 208 16.45 0.13 10.39
N ASP A 209 16.52 0.96 9.34
CA ASP A 209 15.43 1.20 8.40
C ASP A 209 15.88 0.86 6.97
N VAL A 210 16.12 1.85 6.09
CA VAL A 210 16.58 1.59 4.72
C VAL A 210 17.97 0.96 4.71
N LEU A 211 18.82 1.30 5.67
CA LEU A 211 20.16 0.73 5.80
C LEU A 211 20.18 -0.41 6.83
N LEU A 212 21.09 -1.37 6.63
CA LEU A 212 21.37 -2.41 7.61
C LEU A 212 22.04 -1.81 8.86
N THR A 213 21.75 -2.37 10.03
CA THR A 213 22.55 -2.16 11.25
C THR A 213 23.92 -2.84 11.11
N ASP A 214 24.89 -2.43 11.93
CA ASP A 214 26.18 -3.11 11.99
C ASP A 214 26.02 -4.54 12.51
N THR A 215 25.13 -4.78 13.48
CA THR A 215 24.76 -6.12 13.95
C THR A 215 24.23 -6.99 12.81
N GLU A 216 23.25 -6.50 12.02
CA GLU A 216 22.70 -7.23 10.88
C GLU A 216 23.79 -7.55 9.86
N ARG A 217 24.53 -6.52 9.44
CA ARG A 217 25.60 -6.65 8.45
C ARG A 217 26.66 -7.66 8.88
N ASN A 218 27.14 -7.57 10.11
CA ASN A 218 28.17 -8.47 10.63
C ASN A 218 27.66 -9.90 10.76
N THR A 219 26.42 -10.09 11.22
CA THR A 219 25.79 -11.42 11.34
C THR A 219 25.63 -12.04 9.96
N ILE A 220 25.02 -11.33 9.02
CA ILE A 220 24.82 -11.78 7.64
C ILE A 220 26.15 -12.21 6.99
N LEU A 221 27.21 -11.38 7.10
CA LEU A 221 28.51 -11.70 6.54
C LEU A 221 29.20 -12.89 7.22
N THR A 222 28.96 -13.08 8.52
CA THR A 222 29.46 -14.23 9.28
C THR A 222 28.80 -15.51 8.77
N LEU A 223 27.47 -15.52 8.69
CA LEU A 223 26.70 -16.67 8.24
C LEU A 223 27.03 -17.03 6.78
N ALA A 224 27.12 -16.02 5.90
CA ALA A 224 27.46 -16.22 4.50
C ALA A 224 28.84 -16.86 4.28
N ARG A 225 29.80 -16.66 5.20
CA ARG A 225 31.16 -17.20 5.08
C ARG A 225 31.30 -18.60 5.68
N GLY A 226 30.62 -18.87 6.79
CA GLY A 226 30.87 -20.09 7.56
C GLY A 226 29.84 -21.20 7.38
N TYR A 227 28.67 -20.91 6.81
CA TYR A 227 27.64 -21.93 6.59
C TYR A 227 27.74 -22.56 5.21
N LYS A 228 27.46 -23.88 5.11
CA LYS A 228 27.43 -24.58 3.82
C LYS A 228 26.30 -24.08 2.93
N LYS A 229 25.15 -23.79 3.54
CA LYS A 229 23.98 -23.20 2.90
C LYS A 229 23.52 -22.01 3.72
N PHE A 230 23.38 -20.86 3.10
CA PHE A 230 22.91 -19.64 3.76
C PHE A 230 21.80 -19.01 2.94
N MET A 231 20.81 -18.42 3.61
CA MET A 231 19.71 -17.66 3.03
C MET A 231 19.54 -16.32 3.73
N LEU A 232 19.32 -15.25 2.96
CA LEU A 232 18.72 -14.01 3.46
C LEU A 232 17.27 -13.93 2.96
N VAL A 233 16.34 -13.83 3.91
CA VAL A 233 14.93 -13.56 3.67
C VAL A 233 14.65 -12.11 4.04
N LEU A 234 13.96 -11.40 3.16
CA LEU A 234 13.53 -10.03 3.38
C LEU A 234 12.03 -10.04 3.64
N ASN A 235 11.66 -9.84 4.90
CA ASN A 235 10.29 -9.65 5.34
C ASN A 235 10.01 -8.15 5.47
N THR A 236 9.89 -7.47 4.33
CA THR A 236 9.81 -6.01 4.27
C THR A 236 8.67 -5.55 3.39
N GLY A 237 8.03 -4.43 3.75
CA GLY A 237 7.01 -3.78 2.93
C GLY A 237 7.55 -2.98 1.73
N GLY A 238 8.87 -2.91 1.58
CA GLY A 238 9.53 -2.15 0.51
C GLY A 238 11.05 -2.38 0.45
N PRO A 239 11.75 -1.65 -0.43
CA PRO A 239 13.19 -1.83 -0.67
C PRO A 239 14.06 -1.56 0.57
N VAL A 240 15.16 -2.31 0.69
CA VAL A 240 16.23 -2.12 1.69
C VAL A 240 17.56 -2.10 0.94
N ASP A 241 18.51 -1.29 1.39
CA ASP A 241 19.85 -1.24 0.80
C ASP A 241 20.65 -2.50 1.20
N LEU A 242 20.81 -3.40 0.23
CA LEU A 242 21.54 -4.64 0.36
C LEU A 242 22.90 -4.57 -0.30
N SER A 243 23.70 -3.53 -0.06
CA SER A 243 25.11 -3.46 -0.48
C SER A 243 26.03 -4.57 0.09
N VAL A 244 25.46 -5.74 0.41
CA VAL A 244 26.01 -7.03 0.82
C VAL A 244 25.43 -8.17 -0.06
N ASP A 245 26.28 -9.05 -0.59
CA ASP A 245 25.86 -10.15 -1.48
C ASP A 245 25.33 -11.38 -0.71
N VAL A 246 24.04 -11.75 -0.86
CA VAL A 246 23.43 -12.90 -0.13
C VAL A 246 22.25 -13.57 -0.89
N VAL A 247 21.94 -14.89 -0.66
CA VAL A 247 21.11 -15.74 -1.56
C VAL A 247 20.25 -16.89 -0.91
N THR A 248 18.94 -17.06 -1.27
CA THR A 248 18.01 -18.28 -1.45
C THR A 248 17.20 -19.11 -0.41
N GLY A 249 15.92 -19.48 -0.80
CA GLY A 249 14.67 -20.09 -0.18
C GLY A 249 14.21 -21.59 -0.38
N TYR A 250 13.07 -22.07 0.21
CA TYR A 250 12.54 -23.49 0.16
C TYR A 250 11.25 -23.76 -0.69
N LYS A 251 10.46 -22.75 -1.10
CA LYS A 251 9.31 -22.87 -2.05
C LYS A 251 9.68 -22.22 -3.39
N TYR A 252 9.13 -22.68 -4.52
CA TYR A 252 9.54 -22.12 -5.82
C TYR A 252 9.01 -20.68 -6.00
N PRO A 253 9.91 -19.70 -6.14
CA PRO A 253 9.52 -18.32 -6.34
C PRO A 253 9.13 -18.13 -7.80
N SER A 254 8.09 -17.35 -8.01
CA SER A 254 7.64 -16.93 -9.34
C SER A 254 7.16 -15.48 -9.37
N GLY A 255 7.35 -14.74 -8.26
CA GLY A 255 7.11 -13.31 -8.22
C GLY A 255 8.19 -12.54 -8.99
N LYS A 256 7.84 -11.34 -9.42
CA LYS A 256 8.72 -10.36 -10.08
C LYS A 256 8.60 -9.02 -9.36
N LEU A 257 9.70 -8.28 -9.23
CA LEU A 257 9.70 -6.98 -8.57
C LEU A 257 8.71 -6.01 -9.23
N ALA A 258 7.87 -5.38 -8.41
CA ALA A 258 6.98 -4.29 -8.81
C ALA A 258 7.62 -2.89 -8.60
N THR A 259 8.87 -2.83 -8.15
CA THR A 259 9.63 -1.59 -7.91
C THR A 259 11.10 -1.91 -8.18
N THR A 260 11.85 -0.99 -8.78
CA THR A 260 13.29 -1.15 -9.01
C THR A 260 14.04 -1.10 -7.68
N TRP A 261 14.96 -2.03 -7.43
CA TRP A 261 15.76 -2.08 -6.21
C TRP A 261 17.23 -1.81 -6.51
N THR A 262 17.79 -0.81 -5.82
CA THR A 262 19.22 -0.45 -5.85
C THR A 262 19.59 0.28 -4.56
N LYS A 263 20.85 0.71 -4.43
CA LYS A 263 21.32 1.56 -3.33
C LYS A 263 20.57 2.89 -3.28
N TYR A 264 20.37 3.45 -2.09
CA TYR A 264 19.56 4.66 -1.92
C TYR A 264 20.06 5.85 -2.76
N ASP A 265 21.38 6.03 -2.87
CA ASP A 265 22.00 7.16 -3.58
C ASP A 265 21.70 7.19 -5.10
N ASP A 266 21.22 6.10 -5.69
CA ASP A 266 20.86 6.07 -7.11
C ASP A 266 19.43 6.57 -7.38
N TYR A 267 18.56 6.62 -6.36
CA TYR A 267 17.19 7.11 -6.55
C TYR A 267 17.19 8.62 -6.78
N PHE A 268 16.40 9.05 -7.76
CA PHE A 268 16.39 10.43 -8.22
C PHE A 268 15.26 11.28 -7.62
N ALA A 269 14.18 10.65 -7.12
CA ALA A 269 12.98 11.35 -6.69
C ALA A 269 13.27 12.36 -5.55
N ASN A 270 12.89 13.62 -5.77
CA ASN A 270 13.04 14.67 -4.77
C ASN A 270 12.07 14.45 -3.60
N VAL A 271 12.58 14.27 -2.39
CA VAL A 271 11.77 14.05 -1.17
C VAL A 271 11.15 15.33 -0.60
N GLY A 272 11.54 16.48 -1.16
CA GLY A 272 11.00 17.78 -0.77
C GLY A 272 11.39 18.22 0.63
N ASN A 273 10.71 19.23 1.14
CA ASN A 273 10.75 19.66 2.53
C ASN A 273 9.45 19.28 3.24
N HIS A 274 9.22 19.79 4.44
CA HIS A 274 8.02 19.48 5.22
C HIS A 274 6.70 19.89 4.53
N THR A 275 6.64 21.03 3.83
CA THR A 275 5.40 21.56 3.22
C THR A 275 5.31 21.36 1.71
N ASP A 276 6.43 21.13 1.03
CA ASP A 276 6.48 21.15 -0.44
C ASP A 276 7.37 20.04 -0.98
N THR A 277 6.85 19.33 -1.96
CA THR A 277 7.56 18.27 -2.67
C THR A 277 7.45 18.50 -4.17
N ASP A 278 8.54 18.98 -4.77
CA ASP A 278 8.58 19.25 -6.22
C ASP A 278 8.94 17.96 -6.97
N TYR A 279 8.02 17.49 -7.81
CA TYR A 279 8.16 16.27 -8.60
C TYR A 279 8.95 16.55 -9.88
N ILE A 280 10.20 17.01 -9.69
CA ILE A 280 11.10 17.45 -10.76
C ILE A 280 11.46 16.34 -11.75
N GLU A 281 11.28 15.08 -11.36
CA GLU A 281 11.48 13.92 -12.22
C GLU A 281 10.43 13.77 -13.32
N GLY A 282 9.31 14.51 -13.25
CA GLY A 282 8.25 14.46 -14.25
C GLY A 282 7.72 13.04 -14.46
N ILE A 283 7.79 12.56 -15.71
CA ILE A 283 7.36 11.20 -16.07
C ILE A 283 8.39 10.11 -15.75
N TYR A 284 9.61 10.47 -15.32
CA TYR A 284 10.70 9.53 -15.09
C TYR A 284 10.68 8.98 -13.65
N VAL A 285 9.58 8.34 -13.27
CA VAL A 285 9.46 7.64 -11.98
C VAL A 285 9.88 6.18 -12.11
N GLY A 286 10.71 5.69 -11.18
CA GLY A 286 11.16 4.30 -11.14
C GLY A 286 11.97 3.89 -12.37
N TYR A 287 11.68 2.72 -12.95
CA TYR A 287 12.37 2.21 -14.14
C TYR A 287 12.33 3.16 -15.33
N ARG A 288 11.32 4.05 -15.42
CA ARG A 288 11.30 5.09 -16.47
C ARG A 288 12.54 5.98 -16.37
N TYR A 289 12.96 6.36 -15.16
CA TYR A 289 14.25 7.03 -14.95
C TYR A 289 15.42 6.07 -15.16
N PHE A 290 15.48 4.98 -14.41
CA PHE A 290 16.67 4.13 -14.39
C PHE A 290 17.04 3.60 -15.78
N ASP A 291 16.05 3.20 -16.58
CA ASP A 291 16.24 2.68 -17.94
C ASP A 291 16.63 3.76 -18.94
N SER A 292 16.10 4.98 -18.74
CA SER A 292 16.40 6.12 -19.61
C SER A 292 17.74 6.76 -19.28
N ALA A 293 18.11 6.83 -18.00
CA ALA A 293 19.40 7.38 -17.57
C ALA A 293 20.53 6.35 -17.59
N ASP A 294 20.25 5.11 -18.02
CA ASP A 294 21.19 3.98 -18.05
C ASP A 294 21.92 3.76 -16.70
N VAL A 295 21.21 3.97 -15.59
CA VAL A 295 21.72 3.70 -14.23
C VAL A 295 21.88 2.19 -14.03
N ASP A 296 23.01 1.80 -13.42
CA ASP A 296 23.29 0.42 -13.04
C ASP A 296 22.54 0.08 -11.75
N VAL A 297 21.46 -0.68 -11.88
CA VAL A 297 20.57 -1.04 -10.76
C VAL A 297 20.80 -2.49 -10.34
N MET A 298 20.70 -2.78 -9.05
CA MET A 298 20.91 -4.13 -8.54
C MET A 298 19.86 -5.13 -9.06
N PHE A 299 18.59 -4.75 -8.98
CA PHE A 299 17.48 -5.55 -9.48
C PHE A 299 16.47 -4.64 -10.19
N PRO A 300 16.32 -4.77 -11.52
CA PRO A 300 15.44 -3.89 -12.28
C PRO A 300 13.97 -4.23 -12.08
N PHE A 301 13.08 -3.30 -12.44
CA PHE A 301 11.64 -3.54 -12.49
C PHE A 301 11.29 -4.80 -13.31
N GLY A 302 10.35 -5.61 -12.82
CA GLY A 302 9.96 -6.88 -13.42
C GLY A 302 10.97 -8.01 -13.20
N TYR A 303 12.08 -7.79 -12.48
CA TYR A 303 13.05 -8.85 -12.22
C TYR A 303 12.60 -9.84 -11.16
N GLY A 304 12.87 -11.13 -11.40
CA GLY A 304 12.66 -12.20 -10.44
C GLY A 304 13.05 -13.54 -11.03
N LEU A 305 13.79 -14.34 -10.26
CA LEU A 305 14.27 -15.65 -10.66
C LEU A 305 13.26 -16.75 -10.28
N SER A 306 13.42 -17.91 -10.92
CA SER A 306 12.77 -19.16 -10.55
C SER A 306 13.81 -20.24 -10.22
N TYR A 307 13.39 -21.35 -9.63
CA TYR A 307 14.24 -22.54 -9.51
C TYR A 307 14.39 -23.30 -10.83
N THR A 308 13.49 -23.07 -11.78
CA THR A 308 13.64 -23.56 -13.15
C THR A 308 14.08 -22.45 -14.12
N GLU A 309 14.36 -22.83 -15.35
CA GLU A 309 14.70 -21.92 -16.45
C GLU A 309 13.59 -21.96 -17.51
N PHE A 310 13.33 -20.80 -18.13
CA PHE A 310 12.31 -20.67 -19.17
C PHE A 310 12.91 -20.16 -20.48
N SER A 311 12.39 -20.64 -21.59
CA SER A 311 12.61 -20.06 -22.91
C SER A 311 11.37 -19.33 -23.37
N ILE A 312 11.57 -18.11 -23.90
CA ILE A 312 10.50 -17.22 -24.36
C ILE A 312 10.66 -17.03 -25.86
N ASN A 313 9.58 -17.20 -26.62
CA ASN A 313 9.56 -16.97 -28.05
C ASN A 313 8.30 -16.21 -28.47
N ALA A 314 8.47 -15.04 -29.09
CA ALA A 314 7.38 -14.36 -29.78
C ALA A 314 7.10 -15.09 -31.10
N SER A 315 5.98 -15.79 -31.16
CA SER A 315 5.61 -16.59 -32.32
C SER A 315 4.94 -15.77 -33.42
N LYS A 316 4.20 -14.71 -33.05
CA LYS A 316 3.48 -13.85 -33.99
C LYS A 316 3.15 -12.50 -33.38
N VAL A 317 3.27 -11.43 -34.16
CA VAL A 317 2.71 -10.11 -33.84
C VAL A 317 1.73 -9.69 -34.93
N SER A 318 0.68 -8.96 -34.57
CA SER A 318 -0.27 -8.38 -35.52
C SER A 318 -0.80 -7.04 -35.04
N LEU A 319 -1.18 -6.20 -36.00
CA LEU A 319 -1.84 -4.92 -35.80
C LEU A 319 -3.17 -4.91 -36.56
N VAL A 320 -4.27 -4.60 -35.88
CA VAL A 320 -5.61 -4.42 -36.49
C VAL A 320 -6.20 -3.10 -35.97
N GLY A 321 -6.34 -2.11 -36.84
CA GLY A 321 -6.60 -0.73 -36.41
C GLY A 321 -5.43 -0.23 -35.55
N ASP A 322 -5.71 0.08 -34.28
CA ASP A 322 -4.72 0.47 -33.27
C ASP A 322 -4.39 -0.66 -32.27
N LYS A 323 -5.01 -1.83 -32.42
CA LYS A 323 -4.85 -2.96 -31.51
C LYS A 323 -3.67 -3.83 -31.90
N VAL A 324 -2.67 -3.90 -31.02
CA VAL A 324 -1.52 -4.79 -31.12
C VAL A 324 -1.84 -6.11 -30.40
N SER A 325 -1.54 -7.24 -31.04
CA SER A 325 -1.65 -8.58 -30.45
C SER A 325 -0.35 -9.34 -30.64
N ILE A 326 0.16 -9.91 -29.55
CA ILE A 326 1.40 -10.71 -29.51
C ILE A 326 1.05 -12.11 -29.03
N ASP A 327 1.36 -13.12 -29.84
CA ASP A 327 1.29 -14.53 -29.45
C ASP A 327 2.70 -14.96 -29.04
N ALA A 328 2.89 -15.27 -27.76
CA ALA A 328 4.18 -15.70 -27.22
C ALA A 328 4.07 -17.07 -26.58
N THR A 329 5.07 -17.92 -26.82
CA THR A 329 5.19 -19.24 -26.21
C THR A 329 6.29 -19.21 -25.15
N VAL A 330 5.96 -19.73 -23.97
CA VAL A 330 6.92 -19.96 -22.88
C VAL A 330 7.07 -21.46 -22.71
N SER A 331 8.31 -21.95 -22.65
CA SER A 331 8.59 -23.36 -22.37
C SER A 331 9.49 -23.47 -21.14
N ASN A 332 9.11 -24.33 -20.20
CA ASN A 332 9.96 -24.70 -19.08
C ASN A 332 11.08 -25.63 -19.59
N VAL A 333 12.32 -25.16 -19.55
CA VAL A 333 13.51 -25.88 -20.07
C VAL A 333 14.44 -26.36 -18.95
N GLY A 334 14.08 -26.13 -17.69
CA GLY A 334 14.81 -26.64 -16.53
C GLY A 334 14.14 -27.87 -15.90
N ASP A 335 14.56 -28.19 -14.67
CA ASP A 335 14.21 -29.44 -13.99
C ASP A 335 13.09 -29.31 -12.94
N PHE A 336 12.70 -28.08 -12.60
CA PHE A 336 11.68 -27.82 -11.60
C PHE A 336 10.38 -27.34 -12.23
N ILE A 337 9.26 -27.60 -11.55
CA ILE A 337 7.97 -26.97 -11.89
C ILE A 337 8.07 -25.46 -11.62
N GLY A 338 7.42 -24.64 -12.45
CA GLY A 338 7.35 -23.21 -12.20
C GLY A 338 6.37 -22.46 -13.11
N LYS A 339 6.23 -21.17 -12.84
CA LYS A 339 5.49 -20.20 -13.67
C LYS A 339 6.45 -19.09 -14.10
N GLU A 340 6.16 -18.46 -15.23
CA GLU A 340 6.92 -17.31 -15.74
C GLU A 340 5.96 -16.16 -16.10
N VAL A 341 6.47 -14.94 -16.00
CA VAL A 341 5.78 -13.71 -16.38
C VAL A 341 6.35 -13.20 -17.70
N LEU A 342 5.46 -12.91 -18.64
CA LEU A 342 5.77 -12.16 -19.85
C LEU A 342 5.37 -10.71 -19.66
N GLU A 343 6.28 -9.81 -20.05
CA GLU A 343 6.13 -8.37 -19.92
C GLU A 343 6.28 -7.73 -21.31
N VAL A 344 5.32 -6.90 -21.67
CA VAL A 344 5.32 -6.17 -22.95
C VAL A 344 5.59 -4.71 -22.65
N TYR A 345 6.63 -4.18 -23.31
CA TYR A 345 7.04 -2.80 -23.19
C TYR A 345 6.91 -2.06 -24.52
N LEU A 346 6.75 -0.74 -24.45
CA LEU A 346 6.64 0.15 -25.60
C LEU A 346 7.67 1.27 -25.48
N SER A 347 8.58 1.37 -26.45
CA SER A 347 9.40 2.57 -26.66
C SER A 347 8.68 3.49 -27.64
N LYS A 348 8.44 4.74 -27.23
CA LYS A 348 7.77 5.75 -28.05
C LYS A 348 8.80 6.60 -28.82
N PRO A 349 8.40 7.25 -29.93
CA PRO A 349 9.30 8.12 -30.67
C PRO A 349 9.60 9.38 -29.87
N ASN A 350 10.84 9.52 -29.42
CA ASN A 350 11.36 10.70 -28.73
C ASN A 350 11.52 11.85 -29.75
N THR A 351 10.50 12.70 -29.85
CA THR A 351 10.31 13.66 -30.95
C THR A 351 10.14 15.08 -30.40
N VAL A 352 8.92 15.61 -30.36
CA VAL A 352 8.63 16.90 -29.72
C VAL A 352 8.54 16.73 -28.21
N LEU A 353 7.92 15.64 -27.78
CA LEU A 353 7.90 15.24 -26.38
C LEU A 353 9.06 14.29 -26.12
N ASP A 354 9.72 14.50 -24.99
CA ASP A 354 10.64 13.53 -24.46
C ASP A 354 9.88 12.30 -23.94
N GLU A 355 10.49 11.12 -24.04
CA GLU A 355 9.85 9.86 -23.69
C GLU A 355 10.82 8.96 -22.92
N PRO A 356 10.34 8.20 -21.92
CA PRO A 356 11.16 7.19 -21.29
C PRO A 356 11.56 6.12 -22.31
N TYR A 357 12.71 5.47 -22.08
CA TYR A 357 13.24 4.40 -22.92
C TYR A 357 12.16 3.37 -23.26
N GLN A 358 11.33 3.01 -22.27
CA GLN A 358 10.19 2.15 -22.47
C GLN A 358 9.15 2.36 -21.35
N ILE A 359 7.91 1.94 -21.62
CA ILE A 359 6.83 1.82 -20.63
C ILE A 359 6.17 0.44 -20.70
N LEU A 360 5.72 -0.11 -19.56
CA LEU A 360 4.94 -1.33 -19.50
C LEU A 360 3.54 -1.09 -20.11
N VAL A 361 3.14 -1.96 -21.05
CA VAL A 361 1.85 -1.85 -21.75
C VAL A 361 0.98 -3.10 -21.65
N ASN A 362 1.56 -4.24 -21.28
CA ASN A 362 0.83 -5.46 -21.01
C ASN A 362 1.70 -6.44 -20.20
N PHE A 363 1.07 -7.37 -19.50
CA PHE A 363 1.75 -8.53 -18.93
C PHE A 363 0.83 -9.74 -18.88
N GLY A 364 1.41 -10.93 -18.73
CA GLY A 364 0.66 -12.15 -18.48
C GLY A 364 1.53 -13.20 -17.82
N LYS A 365 0.94 -13.98 -16.93
CA LYS A 365 1.62 -15.09 -16.23
C LYS A 365 1.18 -16.42 -16.82
N THR A 366 2.12 -17.34 -17.02
CA THR A 366 1.79 -18.68 -17.48
C THR A 366 1.00 -19.44 -16.42
N LYS A 367 0.30 -20.49 -16.84
CA LYS A 367 -0.07 -21.56 -15.89
C LYS A 367 1.21 -22.21 -15.32
N GLU A 368 1.04 -23.08 -14.32
CA GLU A 368 2.13 -23.91 -13.82
C GLU A 368 2.64 -24.88 -14.91
N LEU A 369 3.95 -24.88 -15.16
CA LEU A 369 4.59 -25.69 -16.20
C LEU A 369 5.53 -26.70 -15.57
N ALA A 370 5.30 -27.99 -15.85
CA ALA A 370 6.28 -29.03 -15.59
C ALA A 370 7.47 -28.94 -16.58
N PRO A 371 8.62 -29.54 -16.27
CA PRO A 371 9.76 -29.63 -17.19
C PRO A 371 9.37 -30.10 -18.59
N GLY A 372 9.80 -29.36 -19.62
CA GLY A 372 9.50 -29.64 -21.03
C GLY A 372 8.08 -29.26 -21.48
N VAL A 373 7.24 -28.72 -20.60
CA VAL A 373 5.89 -28.24 -20.95
C VAL A 373 5.92 -26.77 -21.37
N SER A 374 5.10 -26.43 -22.35
CA SER A 374 4.93 -25.07 -22.86
C SER A 374 3.52 -24.51 -22.60
N ASP A 375 3.44 -23.20 -22.52
CA ASP A 375 2.19 -22.44 -22.54
C ASP A 375 2.26 -21.33 -23.59
N SER A 376 1.10 -20.92 -24.10
CA SER A 376 1.02 -19.81 -25.05
C SER A 376 0.13 -18.72 -24.49
N LEU A 377 0.70 -17.52 -24.39
CA LEU A 377 0.03 -16.32 -23.90
C LEU A 377 -0.25 -15.39 -25.07
N ASN A 378 -1.42 -14.74 -25.02
CA ASN A 378 -1.85 -13.80 -26.03
C ASN A 378 -2.03 -12.41 -25.40
N LEU A 379 -1.00 -11.58 -25.55
CA LEU A 379 -0.87 -10.28 -24.92
C LEU A 379 -1.39 -9.20 -25.86
N LYS A 380 -2.21 -8.28 -25.37
CA LYS A 380 -2.96 -7.35 -26.22
C LYS A 380 -3.09 -5.97 -25.61
N PHE A 381 -2.84 -4.94 -26.41
CA PHE A 381 -3.07 -3.56 -26.01
C PHE A 381 -3.47 -2.71 -27.22
N ASN A 382 -4.17 -1.60 -26.98
CA ASN A 382 -4.36 -0.58 -28.02
C ASN A 382 -3.27 0.46 -27.87
N LEU A 383 -2.67 0.90 -28.97
CA LEU A 383 -1.61 1.91 -28.94
C LEU A 383 -2.13 3.24 -28.37
N SER A 384 -3.38 3.59 -28.68
CA SER A 384 -4.08 4.78 -28.20
C SER A 384 -4.25 4.83 -26.68
N ASP A 385 -4.31 3.68 -25.99
CA ASP A 385 -4.37 3.64 -24.53
C ASP A 385 -3.10 4.22 -23.91
N PHE A 386 -1.97 4.24 -24.61
CA PHE A 386 -0.67 4.70 -24.11
C PHE A 386 -0.20 6.00 -24.77
N ALA A 387 -1.14 6.82 -25.22
CA ALA A 387 -0.86 8.17 -25.71
C ALA A 387 -0.14 9.04 -24.66
N SER A 388 0.74 9.92 -25.11
CA SER A 388 1.48 10.87 -24.27
C SER A 388 0.68 12.15 -24.12
N TYR A 389 0.79 12.83 -22.99
CA TYR A 389 0.10 14.09 -22.76
C TYR A 389 0.94 15.27 -23.22
N ASP A 390 0.41 16.03 -24.18
CA ASP A 390 1.00 17.26 -24.68
C ASP A 390 0.34 18.47 -24.01
N THR A 391 1.05 19.07 -23.05
CA THR A 391 0.59 20.24 -22.27
C THR A 391 0.34 21.47 -23.13
N GLU A 392 1.02 21.62 -24.27
CA GLU A 392 0.82 22.77 -25.17
C GLU A 392 -0.50 22.67 -25.91
N SER A 393 -0.83 21.48 -26.44
CA SER A 393 -2.09 21.23 -27.14
C SER A 393 -3.25 20.79 -26.21
N GLN A 394 -2.95 20.57 -24.93
CA GLN A 394 -3.88 20.09 -23.89
C GLN A 394 -4.58 18.79 -24.31
N SER A 395 -3.81 17.84 -24.84
CA SER A 395 -4.37 16.63 -25.45
C SER A 395 -3.47 15.41 -25.26
N TYR A 396 -4.08 14.24 -25.26
CA TYR A 396 -3.37 12.97 -25.35
C TYR A 396 -3.11 12.67 -26.83
N ILE A 397 -1.85 12.43 -27.20
CA ILE A 397 -1.41 12.25 -28.57
C ILE A 397 -0.62 10.97 -28.78
N LEU A 398 -0.68 10.45 -30.01
CA LEU A 398 0.37 9.62 -30.58
C LEU A 398 1.16 10.48 -31.56
N ASP A 399 2.46 10.67 -31.33
CA ASP A 399 3.27 11.45 -32.26
C ASP A 399 3.69 10.63 -33.49
N ALA A 400 4.07 11.30 -34.57
CA ALA A 400 4.58 10.61 -35.74
C ALA A 400 5.94 9.96 -35.43
N GLY A 401 6.15 8.72 -35.88
CA GLY A 401 7.43 8.02 -35.74
C GLY A 401 7.28 6.53 -35.42
N SER A 402 8.43 5.92 -35.13
CA SER A 402 8.55 4.49 -34.85
C SER A 402 8.28 4.19 -33.37
N TYR A 403 7.26 3.39 -33.11
CA TYR A 403 6.99 2.82 -31.79
C TYR A 403 7.53 1.39 -31.75
N ILE A 404 8.42 1.07 -30.80
CA ILE A 404 9.06 -0.24 -30.70
C ILE A 404 8.35 -1.05 -29.62
N VAL A 405 7.73 -2.16 -30.01
CA VAL A 405 7.09 -3.11 -29.10
C VAL A 405 8.13 -4.15 -28.70
N ARG A 406 8.28 -4.39 -27.40
CA ARG A 406 9.33 -5.23 -26.81
C ARG A 406 8.68 -6.30 -25.94
N LEU A 407 9.24 -7.51 -25.96
CA LEU A 407 8.80 -8.63 -25.12
C LEU A 407 9.96 -9.11 -24.26
N GLY A 408 9.70 -9.36 -22.98
CA GLY A 408 10.69 -9.83 -22.02
C GLY A 408 10.08 -10.44 -20.76
N ASN A 409 10.91 -10.58 -19.73
CA ASN A 409 10.54 -11.04 -18.38
C ASN A 409 11.19 -10.21 -17.25
N SER A 410 11.70 -9.03 -17.62
CA SER A 410 12.02 -7.88 -16.78
C SER A 410 12.31 -6.68 -17.69
N SER A 411 12.26 -5.46 -17.17
CA SER A 411 12.58 -4.23 -17.93
C SER A 411 13.99 -4.25 -18.57
N ARG A 412 14.96 -4.96 -17.98
CA ARG A 412 16.32 -5.08 -18.54
C ARG A 412 16.55 -6.33 -19.38
N ASN A 413 15.56 -7.23 -19.48
CA ASN A 413 15.64 -8.42 -20.32
C ASN A 413 14.47 -8.43 -21.33
N THR A 414 14.49 -7.49 -22.26
CA THR A 414 13.49 -7.35 -23.33
C THR A 414 14.14 -7.38 -24.70
N THR A 415 13.38 -7.82 -25.71
CA THR A 415 13.80 -7.80 -27.12
C THR A 415 12.71 -7.14 -27.98
N PRO A 416 13.07 -6.31 -28.97
CA PRO A 416 12.10 -5.80 -29.94
C PRO A 416 11.41 -6.94 -30.72
N VAL A 417 10.08 -6.93 -30.75
CA VAL A 417 9.25 -7.93 -31.45
C VAL A 417 8.41 -7.33 -32.58
N ALA A 418 8.15 -6.02 -32.55
CA ALA A 418 7.54 -5.29 -33.65
C ALA A 418 7.92 -3.81 -33.64
N VAL A 419 7.82 -3.17 -34.80
CA VAL A 419 7.84 -1.71 -34.96
C VAL A 419 6.49 -1.28 -35.51
N ILE A 420 5.84 -0.31 -34.87
CA ILE A 420 4.61 0.32 -35.35
C ILE A 420 4.96 1.73 -35.82
N GLU A 421 4.90 1.95 -37.12
CA GLU A 421 5.09 3.26 -37.73
C GLU A 421 3.80 4.06 -37.67
N VAL A 422 3.83 5.19 -36.96
CA VAL A 422 2.75 6.17 -36.93
C VAL A 422 3.06 7.25 -37.97
N PRO A 423 2.32 7.31 -39.10
CA PRO A 423 2.70 8.16 -40.24
C PRO A 423 2.49 9.66 -39.99
N SER A 424 1.63 10.02 -39.03
CA SER A 424 1.32 11.40 -38.66
C SER A 424 0.79 11.47 -37.23
N ARG A 425 1.01 12.59 -36.54
CA ARG A 425 0.49 12.83 -35.20
C ARG A 425 -1.04 12.65 -35.15
N VAL A 426 -1.54 11.97 -34.12
CA VAL A 426 -2.97 11.71 -33.87
C VAL A 426 -3.35 12.24 -32.50
N THR A 427 -4.41 13.03 -32.41
CA THR A 427 -5.03 13.39 -31.13
C THR A 427 -6.01 12.30 -30.71
N VAL A 428 -5.69 11.58 -29.64
CA VAL A 428 -6.52 10.52 -29.07
C VAL A 428 -7.63 11.11 -28.22
N LYS A 429 -7.31 12.09 -27.36
CA LYS A 429 -8.28 12.74 -26.47
C LYS A 429 -7.96 14.21 -26.29
N GLN A 430 -8.94 15.08 -26.53
CA GLN A 430 -8.85 16.52 -26.30
C GLN A 430 -9.44 16.88 -24.93
N VAL A 431 -8.61 17.50 -24.09
CA VAL A 431 -8.95 17.93 -22.72
C VAL A 431 -8.45 19.36 -22.48
N GLN A 432 -8.28 19.74 -21.21
CA GLN A 432 -7.70 21.01 -20.77
C GLN A 432 -6.65 20.76 -19.67
N ASN A 433 -5.70 21.69 -19.48
CA ASN A 433 -4.81 21.64 -18.31
C ASN A 433 -5.63 22.01 -17.05
N GLN A 434 -5.56 21.22 -15.98
CA GLN A 434 -6.46 21.32 -14.82
C GLN A 434 -5.76 21.64 -13.50
N ILE A 435 -4.44 21.42 -13.36
CA ILE A 435 -3.76 21.51 -12.05
C ILE A 435 -2.91 22.76 -11.86
N GLY A 436 -3.00 23.74 -12.77
CA GLY A 436 -2.23 24.97 -12.70
C GLY A 436 -0.74 24.78 -13.03
N ASN A 437 0.10 25.73 -12.58
CA ASN A 437 1.54 25.73 -12.87
C ASN A 437 2.32 25.19 -11.65
N SER A 438 3.22 24.24 -11.90
CA SER A 438 4.11 23.64 -10.89
C SER A 438 5.19 24.59 -10.36
N GLY A 439 5.54 25.63 -11.12
CA GLY A 439 6.63 26.55 -10.79
C GLY A 439 8.02 26.07 -11.17
N PHE A 440 8.15 24.92 -11.84
CA PHE A 440 9.40 24.37 -12.34
C PHE A 440 9.21 23.64 -13.68
N GLN A 441 10.32 23.30 -14.34
CA GLN A 441 10.32 22.46 -15.53
C GLN A 441 10.77 21.05 -15.17
N ASP A 442 10.08 20.04 -15.71
CA ASP A 442 10.44 18.64 -15.53
C ASP A 442 11.84 18.35 -16.10
N MET A 443 12.56 17.46 -15.42
CA MET A 443 13.78 16.88 -15.95
C MET A 443 13.49 15.85 -17.02
N SER A 444 14.44 15.70 -17.95
CA SER A 444 14.36 14.76 -19.06
C SER A 444 15.60 13.90 -19.11
N PHE A 445 15.44 12.63 -19.49
CA PHE A 445 16.49 11.63 -19.54
C PHE A 445 16.41 10.85 -20.84
N HIS A 446 17.55 10.47 -21.40
CA HIS A 446 17.62 9.78 -22.69
C HIS A 446 18.62 8.63 -22.64
N SER A 447 18.17 7.44 -23.04
CA SER A 447 19.04 6.27 -23.08
C SER A 447 19.94 6.32 -24.31
N ASN A 448 21.17 5.86 -24.15
CA ASN A 448 22.13 5.70 -25.26
C ASN A 448 22.04 4.31 -25.91
N LYS A 449 21.10 3.47 -25.48
CA LYS A 449 20.88 2.12 -26.05
C LYS A 449 20.45 2.20 -27.50
N THR A 450 20.92 1.23 -28.28
CA THR A 450 20.58 1.09 -29.71
C THR A 450 20.03 -0.30 -29.96
N ASP A 451 18.91 -0.36 -30.69
CA ASP A 451 18.23 -1.60 -31.03
C ASP A 451 18.65 -2.11 -32.41
N ASP A 452 18.88 -3.43 -32.53
CA ASP A 452 18.94 -4.09 -33.83
C ASP A 452 17.52 -4.43 -34.30
N LEU A 453 17.04 -3.67 -35.28
CA LEU A 453 15.68 -3.82 -35.83
C LEU A 453 15.65 -4.59 -37.16
N ASN A 454 16.77 -5.12 -37.64
CA ASN A 454 16.86 -5.68 -39.01
C ASN A 454 15.93 -6.88 -39.27
N GLN A 455 15.54 -7.62 -38.22
CA GLN A 455 14.64 -8.78 -38.30
C GLN A 455 13.28 -8.56 -37.65
N VAL A 456 12.99 -7.33 -37.21
CA VAL A 456 11.77 -7.00 -36.48
C VAL A 456 10.69 -6.61 -37.50
N GLN A 457 9.49 -7.17 -37.36
CA GLN A 457 8.39 -6.87 -38.28
C GLN A 457 7.89 -5.44 -38.08
N THR A 458 7.78 -4.69 -39.19
CA THR A 458 7.21 -3.34 -39.21
C THR A 458 5.76 -3.35 -39.66
N PHE A 459 4.91 -2.61 -38.95
CA PHE A 459 3.52 -2.34 -39.28
C PHE A 459 3.32 -0.84 -39.43
N THR A 460 2.29 -0.42 -40.16
CA THR A 460 1.88 0.99 -40.24
C THR A 460 0.53 1.15 -39.56
N LEU A 461 0.43 2.09 -38.63
CA LEU A 461 -0.83 2.41 -37.95
C LEU A 461 -1.83 2.99 -38.94
N ASP A 462 -3.05 2.46 -38.96
CA ASP A 462 -4.19 3.13 -39.57
C ASP A 462 -4.67 4.24 -38.63
N VAL A 463 -4.13 5.44 -38.80
CA VAL A 463 -4.48 6.60 -37.96
C VAL A 463 -5.97 6.94 -37.99
N MET A 464 -6.69 6.55 -39.05
CA MET A 464 -8.13 6.79 -39.18
C MET A 464 -8.97 5.84 -38.32
N SER A 465 -8.37 4.78 -37.76
CA SER A 465 -9.06 3.88 -36.83
C SER A 465 -9.21 4.46 -35.43
N ILE A 466 -8.49 5.55 -35.11
CA ILE A 466 -8.54 6.22 -33.81
C ILE A 466 -9.46 7.44 -33.93
N GLN A 467 -10.58 7.39 -33.22
CA GLN A 467 -11.47 8.53 -33.09
C GLN A 467 -11.03 9.42 -31.92
N THR A 468 -10.88 10.72 -32.16
CA THR A 468 -10.63 11.68 -31.09
C THR A 468 -11.82 11.76 -30.15
N ASP A 469 -11.58 11.48 -28.87
CA ASP A 469 -12.51 11.77 -27.78
C ASP A 469 -12.38 13.26 -27.38
N VAL A 470 -13.49 13.97 -27.23
CA VAL A 470 -13.51 15.39 -26.89
C VAL A 470 -14.38 15.57 -25.65
N VAL A 471 -13.78 16.08 -24.58
CA VAL A 471 -14.49 16.22 -23.30
C VAL A 471 -15.39 17.45 -23.32
N ASP A 472 -16.63 17.26 -22.90
CA ASP A 472 -17.59 18.32 -22.64
C ASP A 472 -17.56 18.71 -21.15
N TYR A 473 -17.00 19.89 -20.86
CA TYR A 473 -16.91 20.40 -19.49
C TYR A 473 -18.21 21.07 -18.99
N GLU A 474 -19.20 21.27 -19.87
CA GLU A 474 -20.48 21.93 -19.57
C GLU A 474 -21.62 20.92 -19.33
N LYS A 475 -21.29 19.62 -19.23
CA LYS A 475 -22.26 18.56 -18.97
C LYS A 475 -23.01 18.83 -17.64
N PRO A 476 -24.35 18.95 -17.65
CA PRO A 476 -25.13 19.26 -16.45
C PRO A 476 -25.20 18.06 -15.49
N TYR A 477 -25.52 18.33 -14.22
CA TYR A 477 -25.72 17.29 -13.23
C TYR A 477 -27.07 16.60 -13.40
N GLU A 478 -27.09 15.28 -13.20
CA GLU A 478 -28.34 14.52 -13.09
C GLU A 478 -28.81 14.55 -11.63
N ILE A 479 -30.04 15.01 -11.41
CA ILE A 479 -30.66 15.14 -10.08
C ILE A 479 -31.88 14.24 -9.98
N ASN A 480 -31.92 13.41 -8.94
CA ASN A 480 -33.06 12.53 -8.66
C ASN A 480 -34.25 13.34 -8.13
N GLU A 481 -35.45 13.10 -8.67
CA GLU A 481 -36.66 13.81 -8.25
C GLU A 481 -37.01 13.62 -6.77
N ALA A 482 -36.68 12.47 -6.18
CA ALA A 482 -36.85 12.24 -4.75
C ALA A 482 -35.99 13.21 -3.91
N VAL A 483 -34.78 13.54 -4.39
CA VAL A 483 -33.85 14.45 -3.70
C VAL A 483 -34.37 15.88 -3.70
N LYS A 484 -35.01 16.33 -4.78
CA LYS A 484 -35.62 17.68 -4.85
C LYS A 484 -36.68 17.93 -3.77
N SER A 485 -37.34 16.86 -3.31
CA SER A 485 -38.38 16.94 -2.29
C SER A 485 -37.85 17.07 -0.86
N LEU A 486 -36.55 16.84 -0.64
CA LEU A 486 -35.91 16.95 0.68
C LEU A 486 -35.72 18.41 1.10
N THR A 487 -35.77 18.68 2.40
CA THR A 487 -35.37 19.99 2.94
C THR A 487 -33.86 20.19 2.83
N ASP A 488 -33.40 21.44 2.94
CA ASP A 488 -31.97 21.76 2.88
C ASP A 488 -31.20 21.05 3.99
N GLU A 489 -31.74 21.02 5.22
CA GLU A 489 -31.17 20.28 6.35
C GLU A 489 -31.08 18.77 6.07
N GLU A 490 -32.07 18.18 5.41
CA GLU A 490 -32.04 16.76 5.03
C GLU A 490 -30.98 16.49 3.97
N LYS A 491 -30.88 17.35 2.95
CA LYS A 491 -29.85 17.26 1.90
C LYS A 491 -28.43 17.32 2.49
N VAL A 492 -28.16 18.25 3.40
CA VAL A 492 -26.83 18.38 4.01
C VAL A 492 -26.44 17.14 4.81
N LYS A 493 -27.39 16.42 5.42
CA LYS A 493 -27.10 15.16 6.13
C LYS A 493 -26.58 14.06 5.22
N PHE A 494 -26.96 14.03 3.94
CA PHE A 494 -26.47 13.01 3.00
C PHE A 494 -25.00 13.20 2.61
N VAL A 495 -24.48 14.43 2.72
CA VAL A 495 -23.11 14.76 2.29
C VAL A 495 -22.12 14.87 3.45
N ILE A 496 -22.54 14.50 4.66
CA ILE A 496 -21.70 14.42 5.86
C ILE A 496 -21.83 13.00 6.42
N GLY A 497 -20.71 12.38 6.80
CA GLY A 497 -20.72 11.09 7.48
C GLY A 497 -21.58 11.06 8.75
N ALA A 498 -21.83 9.87 9.27
CA ALA A 498 -22.51 9.68 10.54
C ALA A 498 -21.75 10.39 11.67
N HIS A 499 -22.49 11.11 12.51
CA HIS A 499 -21.94 11.89 13.61
C HIS A 499 -22.91 11.96 14.77
N SER A 500 -22.36 12.16 15.96
CA SER A 500 -23.10 12.48 17.17
C SER A 500 -23.54 13.95 17.19
N SER A 501 -24.62 14.25 17.90
CA SER A 501 -25.04 15.64 18.18
C SER A 501 -24.15 16.35 19.20
N GLU A 502 -23.40 15.60 20.00
CA GLU A 502 -22.41 16.09 20.96
C GLU A 502 -21.00 16.07 20.35
N PRO A 503 -20.18 17.12 20.56
CA PRO A 503 -18.78 17.12 20.16
C PRO A 503 -18.04 15.94 20.78
N TYR A 504 -17.27 15.20 19.97
CA TYR A 504 -16.41 14.08 20.40
C TYR A 504 -17.11 12.85 20.98
N ALA A 505 -18.45 12.74 20.92
CA ALA A 505 -19.10 11.50 21.37
C ALA A 505 -19.07 10.43 20.28
N ASP A 506 -18.89 9.17 20.70
CA ASP A 506 -18.85 8.02 19.82
C ASP A 506 -20.18 7.80 19.11
N TYR A 507 -20.12 7.44 17.83
CA TYR A 507 -21.27 6.99 17.07
C TYR A 507 -21.34 5.45 17.14
N VAL A 508 -22.47 4.92 17.62
CA VAL A 508 -22.70 3.47 17.66
C VAL A 508 -22.98 2.97 16.24
N TYR A 509 -21.96 2.42 15.59
CA TYR A 509 -22.06 1.82 14.26
C TYR A 509 -22.80 0.48 14.27
N SER A 510 -23.44 0.15 13.15
CA SER A 510 -24.17 -1.10 12.95
C SER A 510 -23.27 -2.34 12.85
N VAL A 511 -22.03 -2.14 12.40
CA VAL A 511 -20.96 -3.16 12.37
C VAL A 511 -19.83 -2.71 13.30
N PRO A 512 -19.52 -3.47 14.37
CA PRO A 512 -18.58 -3.04 15.39
C PRO A 512 -17.14 -2.98 14.83
N GLY A 513 -16.47 -1.87 15.09
CA GLY A 513 -15.06 -1.61 14.74
C GLY A 513 -14.82 -1.16 13.30
N THR A 514 -15.88 -0.81 12.59
CA THR A 514 -15.82 -0.11 11.30
C THR A 514 -15.44 1.36 11.46
N GLU A 515 -14.91 1.95 10.40
CA GLU A 515 -14.33 3.29 10.39
C GLU A 515 -15.37 4.38 10.19
N GLY A 516 -16.53 4.04 9.63
CA GLY A 516 -17.61 5.00 9.50
C GLY A 516 -18.88 4.45 8.85
N GLU A 517 -19.92 5.28 8.91
CA GLU A 517 -21.17 5.05 8.23
C GLU A 517 -21.65 6.33 7.54
N SER A 518 -22.46 6.20 6.48
CA SER A 518 -23.24 7.34 6.00
C SER A 518 -24.33 7.70 7.04
N TYR A 519 -24.75 8.96 7.11
CA TYR A 519 -25.83 9.35 8.00
C TYR A 519 -27.14 8.56 7.74
N LYS A 520 -27.78 8.06 8.80
CA LYS A 520 -29.07 7.34 8.73
C LYS A 520 -30.23 8.30 8.45
N TYR A 521 -30.93 8.13 7.33
CA TYR A 521 -32.08 8.96 6.95
C TYR A 521 -33.39 8.17 6.87
N GLY A 522 -34.35 8.48 7.73
CA GLY A 522 -35.65 7.79 7.78
C GLY A 522 -35.48 6.28 7.97
N GLU A 523 -36.12 5.50 7.09
CA GLU A 523 -36.02 4.04 7.05
C GLU A 523 -34.82 3.53 6.23
N LEU A 524 -34.05 4.43 5.61
CA LEU A 524 -32.87 4.03 4.85
C LEU A 524 -31.76 3.58 5.81
N LYS A 525 -31.27 2.36 5.60
CA LYS A 525 -30.06 1.84 6.25
C LYS A 525 -28.83 2.66 5.84
N PRO A 526 -27.91 2.94 6.78
CA PRO A 526 -26.64 3.56 6.46
C PRO A 526 -25.77 2.65 5.57
N VAL A 527 -24.91 3.25 4.77
CA VAL A 527 -23.80 2.59 4.08
C VAL A 527 -22.68 2.40 5.08
N VAL A 528 -22.21 1.17 5.26
CA VAL A 528 -21.12 0.82 6.19
C VAL A 528 -19.78 0.85 5.47
N LEU A 529 -18.80 1.54 6.06
CA LEU A 529 -17.45 1.71 5.52
C LEU A 529 -16.44 0.99 6.41
N SER A 530 -15.59 0.15 5.83
CA SER A 530 -14.59 -0.63 6.57
C SER A 530 -13.22 -0.52 5.93
N ASP A 531 -12.18 -0.29 6.71
CA ASP A 531 -10.80 -0.17 6.25
C ASP A 531 -10.12 -1.52 6.08
N GLY A 532 -8.81 -1.46 5.82
CA GLY A 532 -7.89 -2.56 5.75
C GLY A 532 -7.48 -2.91 4.32
N PRO A 533 -6.48 -2.25 3.73
CA PRO A 533 -5.91 -2.69 2.46
C PRO A 533 -5.39 -4.14 2.46
N ALA A 534 -5.13 -4.71 3.65
CA ALA A 534 -4.72 -6.09 3.85
C ALA A 534 -5.85 -7.03 4.32
N GLY A 535 -7.12 -6.63 4.24
CA GLY A 535 -8.28 -7.44 4.66
C GLY A 535 -9.39 -6.59 5.29
N LEU A 536 -10.54 -7.15 5.67
CA LEU A 536 -11.58 -6.33 6.28
C LEU A 536 -11.22 -5.96 7.73
N ASN A 537 -11.00 -4.68 8.04
CA ASN A 537 -10.65 -4.24 9.39
C ASN A 537 -11.88 -3.93 10.24
N ILE A 538 -12.36 -4.91 11.00
CA ILE A 538 -13.47 -4.75 11.98
C ILE A 538 -13.03 -5.19 13.38
N ALA A 539 -13.82 -4.89 14.40
CA ALA A 539 -13.47 -5.26 15.78
C ALA A 539 -13.40 -6.77 15.92
N ARG A 540 -12.33 -7.30 16.52
CA ARG A 540 -12.29 -8.73 16.89
C ARG A 540 -13.36 -9.05 17.92
N ASP A 541 -13.43 -8.22 18.96
CA ASP A 541 -14.27 -8.43 20.12
C ASP A 541 -15.33 -7.33 20.21
N TYR A 542 -16.57 -7.70 20.52
CA TYR A 542 -17.67 -6.76 20.71
C TYR A 542 -18.70 -7.30 21.71
N TYR A 543 -19.51 -6.41 22.29
CA TYR A 543 -20.67 -6.78 23.10
C TYR A 543 -21.96 -6.20 22.52
N ILE A 544 -23.10 -6.66 23.01
CA ILE A 544 -24.43 -6.21 22.56
C ILE A 544 -25.24 -5.76 23.77
N ASP A 545 -25.84 -4.57 23.69
CA ASP A 545 -26.80 -4.05 24.67
C ASP A 545 -28.07 -3.46 23.99
N GLU A 546 -28.87 -2.69 24.73
CA GLU A 546 -30.09 -2.05 24.21
C GLU A 546 -29.82 -1.00 23.12
N ALA A 547 -28.63 -0.38 23.10
CA ALA A 547 -28.21 0.62 22.12
C ALA A 547 -27.65 -0.02 20.84
N GLY A 548 -27.12 -1.25 20.92
CA GLY A 548 -26.68 -2.01 19.76
C GLY A 548 -25.41 -2.80 20.00
N LYS A 549 -24.61 -2.97 18.93
CA LYS A 549 -23.30 -3.62 18.99
C LYS A 549 -22.24 -2.58 19.34
N HIS A 550 -21.37 -2.89 20.29
CA HIS A 550 -20.30 -2.00 20.73
C HIS A 550 -18.95 -2.67 20.52
N SER A 551 -18.10 -2.00 19.77
CA SER A 551 -16.73 -2.41 19.49
C SER A 551 -15.89 -2.40 20.77
N LEU A 552 -15.01 -3.39 20.96
CA LEU A 552 -13.90 -3.33 21.92
C LEU A 552 -12.55 -3.06 21.23
N LYS A 553 -12.56 -2.81 19.91
CA LYS A 553 -11.38 -2.34 19.15
C LYS A 553 -10.97 -0.96 19.67
N PRO A 554 -9.67 -0.72 19.95
CA PRO A 554 -9.18 0.61 20.30
C PRO A 554 -9.32 1.59 19.12
N ALA A 555 -9.45 2.88 19.42
CA ALA A 555 -9.54 3.92 18.40
C ALA A 555 -8.22 4.14 17.62
N PHE A 556 -7.09 3.81 18.26
CA PHE A 556 -5.74 3.89 17.70
C PHE A 556 -5.03 2.54 17.82
N ALA A 557 -4.03 2.32 16.97
CA ALA A 557 -3.16 1.15 17.07
C ALA A 557 -2.41 1.12 18.41
N GLU A 558 -2.08 -0.07 18.89
CA GLU A 558 -1.38 -0.29 20.17
C GLU A 558 -0.07 0.51 20.26
N SER A 559 0.71 0.55 19.17
CA SER A 559 1.95 1.35 19.07
C SER A 559 1.72 2.85 19.33
N THR A 560 0.57 3.40 18.93
CA THR A 560 0.21 4.80 19.18
C THR A 560 -0.27 5.01 20.62
N ILE A 561 -0.80 3.97 21.25
CA ILE A 561 -1.24 4.03 22.65
C ILE A 561 -0.01 3.99 23.59
N GLU A 562 1.02 3.22 23.23
CA GLU A 562 2.25 3.06 24.03
C GLU A 562 3.04 4.37 24.19
N ILE A 563 3.00 5.27 23.20
CA ILE A 563 3.71 6.55 23.26
C ILE A 563 3.06 7.57 24.22
N VAL A 564 1.86 7.30 24.73
CA VAL A 564 1.15 8.20 25.66
C VAL A 564 1.60 7.91 27.09
N PRO A 565 2.19 8.88 27.82
CA PRO A 565 2.58 8.72 29.22
C PRO A 565 1.42 8.29 30.12
N GLU A 566 1.70 7.44 31.13
CA GLU A 566 0.68 6.93 32.07
C GLU A 566 -0.14 8.01 32.77
N ASP A 567 0.48 9.16 33.09
CA ASP A 567 -0.19 10.28 33.73
C ASP A 567 -1.09 11.10 32.77
N ALA A 568 -0.87 11.00 31.46
CA ALA A 568 -1.70 11.62 30.42
C ALA A 568 -2.90 10.74 30.00
N LYS A 569 -2.83 9.41 30.19
CA LYS A 569 -3.89 8.47 29.78
C LYS A 569 -5.28 8.83 30.33
N PRO A 570 -5.47 9.22 31.60
CA PRO A 570 -6.79 9.55 32.13
C PRO A 570 -7.46 10.74 31.42
N SER A 571 -6.69 11.77 31.05
CA SER A 571 -7.18 12.93 30.28
C SER A 571 -7.49 12.61 28.81
N LEU A 572 -6.99 11.48 28.34
CA LEU A 572 -7.13 11.00 26.96
C LEU A 572 -7.93 9.69 26.91
N GLY A 573 -8.77 9.44 27.92
CA GLY A 573 -9.53 8.19 28.06
C GLY A 573 -10.33 7.79 26.82
N PHE A 574 -10.73 8.76 25.99
CA PHE A 574 -11.44 8.54 24.72
C PHE A 574 -10.58 7.88 23.62
N LEU A 575 -9.25 7.83 23.77
CA LEU A 575 -8.34 7.16 22.84
C LEU A 575 -8.20 5.65 23.11
N PHE A 576 -8.58 5.21 24.31
CA PHE A 576 -8.38 3.85 24.80
C PHE A 576 -9.59 2.98 24.47
N PRO A 577 -9.40 1.65 24.35
CA PRO A 577 -10.51 0.76 24.01
C PRO A 577 -11.60 0.86 25.09
N PRO A 578 -12.89 0.91 24.69
CA PRO A 578 -13.98 0.93 25.63
C PRO A 578 -14.02 -0.38 26.43
N GLN A 579 -14.43 -0.30 27.70
CA GLN A 579 -14.59 -1.47 28.55
C GLN A 579 -16.01 -2.02 28.44
N ALA A 580 -16.15 -3.33 28.28
CA ALA A 580 -17.45 -3.97 28.30
C ALA A 580 -18.08 -3.87 29.71
N PRO A 581 -19.41 -3.61 29.80
CA PRO A 581 -20.12 -3.63 31.08
C PRO A 581 -19.94 -4.95 31.84
N GLU A 582 -19.99 -4.90 33.17
CA GLU A 582 -19.94 -6.10 34.01
C GLU A 582 -21.07 -7.07 33.63
N GLY A 583 -20.72 -8.34 33.40
CA GLY A 583 -21.67 -9.38 32.99
C GLY A 583 -22.10 -9.34 31.52
N ALA A 584 -21.53 -8.47 30.68
CA ALA A 584 -21.77 -8.49 29.24
C ALA A 584 -21.17 -9.75 28.60
N THR A 585 -21.90 -10.35 27.66
CA THR A 585 -21.39 -11.43 26.81
C THR A 585 -20.49 -10.84 25.72
N ILE A 586 -19.27 -11.37 25.60
CA ILE A 586 -18.32 -10.99 24.55
C ILE A 586 -18.46 -11.93 23.36
N TYR A 587 -18.59 -11.34 22.18
CA TYR A 587 -18.65 -12.03 20.89
C TYR A 587 -17.34 -11.81 20.12
N HIS A 588 -16.92 -12.84 19.38
CA HIS A 588 -15.71 -12.81 18.57
C HIS A 588 -16.03 -12.93 17.08
N GLN A 589 -15.34 -12.14 16.27
CA GLN A 589 -15.37 -12.22 14.81
C GLN A 589 -13.93 -12.11 14.27
N PHE A 590 -13.61 -12.92 13.27
CA PHE A 590 -12.27 -13.00 12.68
C PHE A 590 -12.36 -12.71 11.19
N THR A 591 -11.33 -12.07 10.65
CA THR A 591 -11.24 -11.75 9.23
C THR A 591 -9.96 -12.36 8.66
N THR A 592 -9.86 -12.37 7.33
CA THR A 592 -8.72 -12.96 6.64
C THR A 592 -7.71 -11.87 6.30
N ALA A 593 -6.47 -12.02 6.80
CA ALA A 593 -5.37 -11.20 6.32
C ALA A 593 -4.92 -11.66 4.93
N ILE A 594 -5.06 -10.78 3.94
CA ILE A 594 -4.55 -10.96 2.59
C ILE A 594 -3.15 -10.33 2.47
N PRO A 595 -2.31 -10.74 1.50
CA PRO A 595 -0.99 -10.14 1.30
C PRO A 595 -1.08 -8.63 1.04
N ILE A 596 -0.08 -7.88 1.52
CA ILE A 596 0.04 -6.45 1.26
C ILE A 596 0.05 -6.12 -0.25
N GLY A 597 -0.34 -4.90 -0.62
CA GLY A 597 -0.41 -4.46 -2.01
C GLY A 597 0.86 -4.72 -2.81
N THR A 598 2.03 -4.45 -2.23
CA THR A 598 3.32 -4.68 -2.89
C THR A 598 3.54 -6.16 -3.20
N ALA A 599 3.20 -7.04 -2.26
CA ALA A 599 3.31 -8.49 -2.44
C ALA A 599 2.33 -9.02 -3.50
N LEU A 600 1.11 -8.48 -3.54
CA LEU A 600 0.13 -8.79 -4.59
C LEU A 600 0.62 -8.35 -5.97
N ALA A 601 1.16 -7.13 -6.09
CA ALA A 601 1.74 -6.65 -7.35
C ALA A 601 2.89 -7.54 -7.82
N GLN A 602 3.73 -8.01 -6.90
CA GLN A 602 4.84 -8.91 -7.19
C GLN A 602 4.42 -10.27 -7.75
N THR A 603 3.15 -10.66 -7.59
CA THR A 603 2.67 -11.88 -8.24
C THR A 603 2.55 -11.74 -9.75
N TRP A 604 2.31 -10.53 -10.28
CA TRP A 604 1.95 -10.28 -11.68
C TRP A 604 0.78 -11.17 -12.15
N ASN A 605 -0.10 -11.55 -11.21
CA ASN A 605 -1.21 -12.48 -11.40
C ASN A 605 -2.54 -11.79 -11.09
N THR A 606 -3.20 -11.25 -12.13
CA THR A 606 -4.49 -10.58 -11.98
C THR A 606 -5.61 -11.52 -11.55
N GLN A 607 -5.50 -12.83 -11.83
CA GLN A 607 -6.49 -13.80 -11.38
C GLN A 607 -6.43 -13.95 -9.86
N PHE A 608 -5.22 -14.03 -9.29
CA PHE A 608 -5.05 -14.05 -7.85
C PHE A 608 -5.53 -12.75 -7.19
N ALA A 609 -5.27 -11.60 -7.81
CA ALA A 609 -5.81 -10.33 -7.35
C ALA A 609 -7.36 -10.32 -7.32
N GLU A 610 -8.04 -10.94 -8.29
CA GLU A 610 -9.50 -11.09 -8.28
C GLU A 610 -9.99 -12.03 -7.18
N GLN A 611 -9.31 -13.16 -6.94
CA GLN A 611 -9.63 -14.07 -5.84
C GLN A 611 -9.44 -13.42 -4.46
N VAL A 612 -8.43 -12.57 -4.32
CA VAL A 612 -8.23 -11.76 -3.10
C VAL A 612 -9.39 -10.78 -2.90
N GLY A 613 -9.86 -10.14 -3.97
CA GLY A 613 -11.07 -9.30 -3.90
C GLY A 613 -12.33 -10.09 -3.55
N ASP A 614 -12.44 -11.33 -4.04
CA ASP A 614 -13.55 -12.24 -3.75
C ASP A 614 -13.62 -12.61 -2.26
N ILE A 615 -12.48 -12.93 -1.64
CA ILE A 615 -12.35 -13.17 -0.18
C ILE A 615 -12.92 -11.99 0.61
N VAL A 616 -12.49 -10.77 0.28
CA VAL A 616 -12.96 -9.57 1.01
C VAL A 616 -14.44 -9.31 0.74
N GLY A 617 -14.91 -9.49 -0.49
CA GLY A 617 -16.32 -9.35 -0.83
C GLY A 617 -17.23 -10.32 -0.07
N ASP A 618 -16.78 -11.55 0.14
CA ASP A 618 -17.49 -12.54 0.96
C ASP A 618 -17.56 -12.12 2.43
N GLU A 619 -16.44 -11.69 3.02
CA GLU A 619 -16.40 -11.19 4.40
C GLU A 619 -17.27 -9.93 4.57
N MET A 620 -17.29 -9.02 3.60
CA MET A 620 -18.19 -7.86 3.62
C MET A 620 -19.67 -8.28 3.73
N ASN A 621 -20.08 -9.33 3.01
CA ASN A 621 -21.44 -9.87 3.11
C ASN A 621 -21.73 -10.53 4.46
N ILE A 622 -20.75 -11.28 4.99
CA ILE A 622 -20.87 -11.97 6.28
C ILE A 622 -21.05 -10.96 7.41
N PHE A 623 -20.25 -9.88 7.42
CA PHE A 623 -20.22 -8.91 8.51
C PHE A 623 -21.14 -7.71 8.30
N GLY A 624 -21.63 -7.49 7.08
CA GLY A 624 -22.56 -6.41 6.73
C GLY A 624 -21.89 -5.08 6.35
N SER A 625 -20.65 -5.13 5.86
CA SER A 625 -19.96 -3.96 5.29
C SER A 625 -20.39 -3.70 3.84
N ASN A 626 -20.30 -2.44 3.37
CA ASN A 626 -20.72 -2.06 2.01
C ASN A 626 -19.63 -1.42 1.18
N LEU A 627 -18.78 -0.59 1.78
CA LEU A 627 -17.64 0.06 1.13
C LEU A 627 -16.36 -0.33 1.83
N TRP A 628 -15.54 -1.13 1.17
CA TRP A 628 -14.18 -1.41 1.63
C TRP A 628 -13.24 -0.30 1.19
N LEU A 629 -12.46 0.26 2.11
CA LEU A 629 -11.58 1.41 1.89
C LEU A 629 -10.25 1.00 1.25
N ALA A 630 -10.34 0.26 0.17
CA ALA A 630 -9.25 -0.27 -0.62
C ALA A 630 -9.82 -0.70 -2.00
N PRO A 631 -8.99 -0.96 -3.01
CA PRO A 631 -7.52 -0.94 -3.00
C PRO A 631 -6.90 0.46 -2.98
N ALA A 632 -5.69 0.54 -2.40
CA ALA A 632 -4.85 1.74 -2.44
C ALA A 632 -3.79 1.61 -3.55
N LEU A 633 -3.64 2.63 -4.40
CA LEU A 633 -2.83 2.52 -5.63
C LEU A 633 -1.99 3.78 -5.96
N ASN A 634 -1.63 4.56 -4.95
CA ASN A 634 -0.66 5.64 -5.14
C ASN A 634 0.69 5.08 -5.62
N ILE A 635 1.39 5.80 -6.49
CA ILE A 635 2.65 5.36 -7.08
C ILE A 635 3.78 5.28 -6.04
N HIS A 636 4.63 4.25 -6.12
CA HIS A 636 5.89 4.22 -5.37
C HIS A 636 6.88 5.24 -5.97
N ARG A 637 6.66 6.53 -5.71
CA ARG A 637 7.48 7.62 -6.23
C ARG A 637 8.88 7.59 -5.64
N THR A 638 8.96 7.35 -4.34
CA THR A 638 10.19 7.19 -3.57
C THR A 638 10.04 5.95 -2.70
N ILE A 639 11.16 5.26 -2.42
CA ILE A 639 11.17 4.09 -1.53
C ILE A 639 10.94 4.47 -0.06
N LEU A 640 11.05 5.77 0.26
CA LEU A 640 10.91 6.28 1.62
C LEU A 640 9.46 6.45 2.06
N ASN A 641 8.49 6.45 1.14
CA ASN A 641 7.10 6.65 1.50
C ASN A 641 6.61 5.52 2.45
N GLY A 642 6.12 5.90 3.63
CA GLY A 642 5.74 4.98 4.70
C GLY A 642 4.65 3.97 4.31
N ARG A 643 3.75 4.35 3.39
CA ARG A 643 2.62 3.53 2.93
C ARG A 643 2.86 2.75 1.63
N ASN A 644 4.09 2.67 1.14
CA ASN A 644 4.36 1.86 -0.07
C ASN A 644 3.91 0.39 0.09
N PHE A 645 3.95 -0.18 1.30
CA PHE A 645 3.57 -1.58 1.51
C PHE A 645 2.14 -1.90 1.01
N GLU A 646 1.18 -1.00 1.22
CA GLU A 646 -0.22 -1.19 0.81
C GLU A 646 -0.51 -0.74 -0.63
N TYR A 647 0.43 -0.03 -1.25
CA TYR A 647 0.38 0.32 -2.67
C TYR A 647 1.00 -0.78 -3.52
N TYR A 648 0.90 -0.66 -4.85
CA TYR A 648 1.30 -1.75 -5.76
C TYR A 648 2.71 -1.57 -6.34
N SER A 649 3.01 -0.42 -6.94
CA SER A 649 4.16 -0.30 -7.83
C SER A 649 4.59 1.14 -8.10
N GLU A 650 5.82 1.29 -8.59
CA GLU A 650 6.28 2.51 -9.27
C GLU A 650 5.63 2.70 -10.65
N ASP A 651 4.99 1.66 -11.20
CA ASP A 651 4.34 1.69 -12.50
C ASP A 651 2.80 1.81 -12.40
N PRO A 652 2.19 2.77 -13.11
CA PRO A 652 0.74 2.96 -13.07
C PRO A 652 -0.05 1.85 -13.78
N TYR A 653 0.53 1.14 -14.75
CA TYR A 653 -0.20 0.11 -15.48
C TYR A 653 -0.44 -1.12 -14.60
N ILE A 654 0.60 -1.67 -13.97
CA ILE A 654 0.41 -2.80 -13.06
C ILE A 654 -0.43 -2.41 -11.84
N SER A 655 -0.24 -1.20 -11.29
CA SER A 655 -1.05 -0.70 -10.18
C SER A 655 -2.54 -0.64 -10.53
N GLY A 656 -2.87 -0.07 -11.69
CA GLY A 656 -4.25 0.00 -12.18
C GLY A 656 -4.83 -1.38 -12.51
N MET A 657 -4.03 -2.31 -13.05
CA MET A 657 -4.49 -3.67 -13.34
C MET A 657 -4.76 -4.48 -12.08
N MET A 658 -3.89 -4.43 -11.06
CA MET A 658 -4.13 -5.11 -9.79
C MET A 658 -5.38 -4.56 -9.10
N ALA A 659 -5.50 -3.24 -8.99
CA ALA A 659 -6.68 -2.59 -8.43
C ALA A 659 -7.97 -2.93 -9.21
N SER A 660 -7.90 -3.01 -10.54
CA SER A 660 -9.05 -3.39 -11.39
C SER A 660 -9.58 -4.79 -11.06
N TYR A 661 -8.70 -5.76 -10.85
CA TYR A 661 -9.11 -7.15 -10.62
C TYR A 661 -9.56 -7.38 -9.18
N ILE A 662 -8.92 -6.75 -8.19
CA ILE A 662 -9.45 -6.72 -6.81
C ILE A 662 -10.86 -6.11 -6.78
N THR A 663 -11.05 -4.99 -7.49
CA THR A 663 -12.36 -4.34 -7.61
C THR A 663 -13.42 -5.28 -8.19
N LYS A 664 -13.06 -6.08 -9.20
CA LYS A 664 -13.98 -7.07 -9.79
C LYS A 664 -14.34 -8.16 -8.78
N GLY A 665 -13.36 -8.70 -8.07
CA GLY A 665 -13.56 -9.70 -7.02
C GLY A 665 -14.57 -9.23 -5.97
N VAL A 666 -14.33 -8.06 -5.39
CA VAL A 666 -15.23 -7.49 -4.36
C VAL A 666 -16.62 -7.22 -4.93
N GLN A 667 -16.70 -6.57 -6.10
CA GLN A 667 -17.99 -6.15 -6.68
C GLN A 667 -18.77 -7.29 -7.36
N ASN A 668 -18.23 -8.51 -7.40
CA ASN A 668 -18.99 -9.72 -7.76
C ASN A 668 -19.99 -10.10 -6.65
N HIS A 669 -19.77 -9.62 -5.43
CA HIS A 669 -20.63 -9.83 -4.28
C HIS A 669 -21.75 -8.79 -4.20
N LYS A 670 -22.95 -9.21 -3.79
CA LYS A 670 -24.10 -8.31 -3.68
C LYS A 670 -23.85 -7.32 -2.54
N ASN A 671 -23.96 -6.02 -2.81
CA ASN A 671 -23.85 -4.95 -1.80
C ASN A 671 -22.44 -4.74 -1.21
N ALA A 672 -21.43 -5.41 -1.75
CA ALA A 672 -20.02 -5.18 -1.42
C ALA A 672 -19.36 -4.38 -2.55
N PHE A 673 -18.71 -3.27 -2.20
CA PHE A 673 -17.99 -2.46 -3.16
C PHE A 673 -16.69 -1.88 -2.62
N VAL A 674 -15.81 -1.49 -3.54
CA VAL A 674 -14.53 -0.85 -3.21
C VAL A 674 -14.64 0.67 -3.17
N THR A 675 -13.70 1.26 -2.43
CA THR A 675 -13.35 2.68 -2.44
C THR A 675 -11.87 2.80 -2.80
N LEU A 676 -11.54 3.21 -4.03
CA LEU A 676 -10.13 3.40 -4.39
C LEU A 676 -9.51 4.55 -3.59
N LYS A 677 -8.27 4.41 -3.13
CA LYS A 677 -7.57 5.46 -2.38
C LYS A 677 -6.07 5.58 -2.71
N HIS A 678 -5.40 6.67 -2.38
CA HIS A 678 -5.94 7.98 -2.04
C HIS A 678 -5.82 8.85 -3.28
N TYR A 679 -6.94 9.31 -3.83
CA TYR A 679 -6.99 10.12 -5.03
C TYR A 679 -6.66 11.58 -4.67
N ILE A 680 -5.44 12.08 -4.86
CA ILE A 680 -4.36 11.53 -5.66
C ILE A 680 -3.00 12.08 -5.23
N ALA A 681 -1.94 11.39 -5.64
CA ALA A 681 -0.55 11.76 -5.37
C ALA A 681 -0.20 11.90 -3.87
N ASN A 682 -0.82 11.09 -3.01
CA ASN A 682 -0.40 10.94 -1.62
C ASN A 682 0.82 10.02 -1.54
N ASN A 683 1.97 10.50 -2.00
CA ASN A 683 3.21 9.73 -2.11
C ASN A 683 4.25 10.10 -1.02
N LYS A 684 3.79 10.77 0.03
CA LYS A 684 4.58 11.23 1.17
C LYS A 684 3.68 11.30 2.40
N GLU A 685 4.04 10.60 3.47
CA GLU A 685 3.22 10.55 4.68
C GLU A 685 3.52 11.70 5.64
N THR A 686 4.78 12.11 5.77
CA THR A 686 5.15 13.20 6.66
C THR A 686 4.44 14.49 6.25
N ASN A 687 3.63 15.02 7.16
CA ASN A 687 2.79 16.21 6.95
C ASN A 687 1.84 16.08 5.75
N ARG A 688 1.35 14.87 5.45
CA ARG A 688 0.45 14.61 4.30
C ARG A 688 -0.76 15.53 4.21
N SER A 689 -1.26 16.09 5.31
CA SER A 689 -2.39 17.02 5.31
C SER A 689 -2.03 18.43 4.85
N PHE A 690 -0.77 18.86 4.98
CA PHE A 690 -0.33 20.20 4.57
C PHE A 690 0.94 20.18 3.69
N ASN A 691 1.24 19.02 3.10
CA ASN A 691 2.25 18.87 2.07
C ASN A 691 1.63 19.09 0.69
N SER A 692 2.26 19.94 -0.12
CA SER A 692 1.92 20.12 -1.53
C SER A 692 2.84 19.30 -2.43
N SER A 693 2.25 18.35 -3.14
CA SER A 693 2.90 17.63 -4.24
C SER A 693 2.82 18.50 -5.49
N ASN A 694 3.92 19.22 -5.79
CA ASN A 694 3.98 20.13 -6.92
C ASN A 694 4.44 19.37 -8.16
N MET A 695 3.68 19.38 -9.25
CA MET A 695 3.96 18.58 -10.45
C MET A 695 3.41 19.20 -11.73
N SER A 696 4.01 18.85 -12.87
CA SER A 696 3.50 19.21 -14.18
C SER A 696 2.20 18.46 -14.51
N GLU A 697 1.39 19.05 -15.38
CA GLU A 697 0.16 18.41 -15.90
C GLU A 697 0.47 17.06 -16.57
N ARG A 698 1.61 16.95 -17.26
CA ARG A 698 2.03 15.71 -17.92
C ARG A 698 2.34 14.60 -16.91
N ALA A 699 3.11 14.90 -15.87
CA ALA A 699 3.41 13.93 -14.82
C ALA A 699 2.14 13.49 -14.08
N PHE A 700 1.27 14.45 -13.73
CA PHE A 700 -0.05 14.19 -13.16
C PHE A 700 -0.84 13.17 -13.99
N ARG A 701 -0.91 13.38 -15.31
CA ARG A 701 -1.72 12.55 -16.22
C ARG A 701 -1.13 11.19 -16.54
N GLU A 702 0.17 11.14 -16.83
CA GLU A 702 0.83 9.92 -17.31
C GLU A 702 1.25 8.98 -16.17
N ILE A 703 1.47 9.51 -14.96
CA ILE A 703 1.95 8.73 -13.81
C ILE A 703 0.87 8.60 -12.74
N TYR A 704 0.48 9.70 -12.10
CA TYR A 704 -0.31 9.64 -10.86
C TYR A 704 -1.79 9.34 -11.10
N LEU A 705 -2.37 9.89 -12.18
CA LEU A 705 -3.76 9.67 -12.60
C LEU A 705 -3.97 8.31 -13.25
N ARG A 706 -2.94 7.80 -13.92
CA ARG A 706 -3.07 6.72 -14.89
C ARG A 706 -3.59 5.41 -14.30
N GLY A 707 -3.15 5.04 -13.09
CA GLY A 707 -3.66 3.85 -12.40
C GLY A 707 -5.16 3.93 -12.09
N TYR A 708 -5.65 5.11 -11.73
CA TYR A 708 -7.08 5.36 -11.47
C TYR A 708 -7.90 5.32 -12.76
N GLU A 709 -7.42 5.91 -13.86
CA GLU A 709 -8.07 5.83 -15.17
C GLU A 709 -8.26 4.37 -15.64
N ILE A 710 -7.20 3.57 -15.52
CA ILE A 710 -7.23 2.14 -15.86
C ILE A 710 -8.29 1.43 -15.03
N THR A 711 -8.32 1.68 -13.71
CA THR A 711 -9.27 1.04 -12.79
C THR A 711 -10.71 1.47 -13.08
N ILE A 712 -10.97 2.76 -13.27
CA ILE A 712 -12.29 3.29 -13.62
C ILE A 712 -12.80 2.64 -14.92
N LYS A 713 -11.96 2.59 -15.95
CA LYS A 713 -12.30 2.01 -17.25
C LYS A 713 -12.57 0.50 -17.18
N ASN A 714 -11.77 -0.23 -16.40
CA ASN A 714 -11.79 -1.70 -16.42
C ASN A 714 -12.75 -2.34 -15.42
N SER A 715 -13.08 -1.64 -14.32
CA SER A 715 -13.87 -2.23 -13.22
C SER A 715 -14.89 -1.29 -12.58
N ASN A 716 -14.89 0.01 -12.92
CA ASN A 716 -15.88 1.01 -12.46
C ASN A 716 -16.13 0.92 -10.93
N PRO A 717 -15.13 1.28 -10.10
CA PRO A 717 -15.25 1.19 -8.65
C PRO A 717 -16.43 2.03 -8.15
N LYS A 718 -17.11 1.56 -7.09
CA LYS A 718 -18.31 2.25 -6.58
C LYS A 718 -17.98 3.54 -5.83
N ALA A 719 -16.78 3.63 -5.26
CA ALA A 719 -16.33 4.81 -4.57
C ALA A 719 -14.85 5.12 -4.86
N ILE A 720 -14.47 6.38 -4.70
CA ILE A 720 -13.09 6.87 -4.70
C ILE A 720 -12.95 7.82 -3.51
N MET A 721 -11.88 7.67 -2.74
CA MET A 721 -11.52 8.52 -1.62
C MET A 721 -10.44 9.49 -2.04
N SER A 722 -10.68 10.79 -1.83
CA SER A 722 -9.69 11.82 -2.09
C SER A 722 -8.60 11.86 -1.01
N SER A 723 -7.39 12.27 -1.37
CA SER A 723 -6.26 12.35 -0.45
C SER A 723 -6.25 13.60 0.43
N TYR A 724 -5.46 13.56 1.50
CA TYR A 724 -5.20 14.68 2.40
C TYR A 724 -4.42 15.84 1.75
N ASN A 725 -3.46 15.50 0.89
CA ASN A 725 -2.44 16.42 0.40
C ASN A 725 -2.98 17.52 -0.52
N LEU A 726 -2.10 18.48 -0.80
CA LEU A 726 -2.31 19.49 -1.81
C LEU A 726 -1.60 19.09 -3.11
N ILE A 727 -2.12 19.57 -4.23
CA ILE A 727 -1.43 19.55 -5.52
C ILE A 727 -1.33 20.99 -6.00
N ASN A 728 -0.11 21.44 -6.30
CA ASN A 728 0.19 22.82 -6.71
C ASN A 728 -0.47 23.88 -5.78
N GLY A 729 -0.50 23.60 -4.48
CA GLY A 729 -1.00 24.50 -3.43
C GLY A 729 -2.51 24.48 -3.17
N VAL A 730 -3.27 23.55 -3.75
CA VAL A 730 -4.71 23.39 -3.49
C VAL A 730 -4.98 21.97 -2.97
N HIS A 731 -5.69 21.84 -1.83
CA HIS A 731 -6.11 20.54 -1.31
C HIS A 731 -6.91 19.76 -2.36
N VAL A 732 -6.56 18.48 -2.54
CA VAL A 732 -7.17 17.64 -3.58
C VAL A 732 -8.68 17.51 -3.38
N ASN A 733 -9.14 17.38 -2.12
CA ASN A 733 -10.56 17.25 -1.77
C ASN A 733 -11.44 18.44 -2.20
N GLN A 734 -10.88 19.63 -2.42
CA GLN A 734 -11.61 20.82 -2.89
C GLN A 734 -11.11 21.31 -4.26
N HIS A 735 -10.31 20.50 -4.95
CA HIS A 735 -9.71 20.89 -6.23
C HIS A 735 -10.68 20.63 -7.39
N VAL A 736 -11.43 21.66 -7.81
CA VAL A 736 -12.41 21.58 -8.92
C VAL A 736 -11.80 21.03 -10.21
N GLY A 737 -10.55 21.41 -10.56
CA GLY A 737 -9.84 20.86 -11.71
C GLY A 737 -9.64 19.34 -11.65
N ILE A 738 -9.31 18.77 -10.48
CA ILE A 738 -8.99 17.35 -10.34
C ILE A 738 -10.25 16.51 -10.07
N ILE A 739 -11.11 16.96 -9.15
CA ILE A 739 -12.34 16.25 -8.78
C ILE A 739 -13.44 16.54 -9.81
N GLY A 740 -13.86 17.80 -9.92
CA GLY A 740 -15.01 18.21 -10.73
C GLY A 740 -14.79 18.14 -12.24
N ASN A 741 -13.56 18.24 -12.72
CA ASN A 741 -13.24 18.22 -14.15
C ASN A 741 -12.59 16.90 -14.58
N VAL A 742 -11.36 16.59 -14.12
CA VAL A 742 -10.67 15.35 -14.52
C VAL A 742 -11.48 14.10 -14.12
N LEU A 743 -11.82 13.94 -12.84
CA LEU A 743 -12.48 12.72 -12.39
C LEU A 743 -13.93 12.61 -12.90
N ARG A 744 -14.75 13.66 -12.70
CA ARG A 744 -16.16 13.62 -13.12
C ARG A 744 -16.35 13.66 -14.63
N LYS A 745 -15.68 14.58 -15.33
CA LYS A 745 -16.01 14.91 -16.74
C LYS A 745 -15.08 14.20 -17.71
N GLU A 746 -13.77 14.26 -17.50
CA GLU A 746 -12.82 13.60 -18.40
C GLU A 746 -12.87 12.07 -18.24
N ASN A 747 -12.99 11.56 -17.01
CA ASN A 747 -13.03 10.12 -16.73
C ASN A 747 -14.46 9.56 -16.61
N ASN A 748 -15.48 10.43 -16.78
CA ASN A 748 -16.90 10.09 -16.70
C ASN A 748 -17.26 9.29 -15.44
N TYR A 749 -16.63 9.62 -14.30
CA TYR A 749 -16.84 8.91 -13.05
C TYR A 749 -18.06 9.46 -12.30
N ASN A 750 -19.18 8.71 -12.37
CA ASN A 750 -20.47 9.13 -11.82
C ASN A 750 -20.88 8.39 -10.53
N ASN A 751 -19.97 7.63 -9.90
CA ASN A 751 -20.23 7.01 -8.59
C ASN A 751 -19.76 7.90 -7.42
N ILE A 752 -19.55 7.34 -6.22
CA ILE A 752 -19.26 8.12 -5.02
C ILE A 752 -17.83 8.65 -5.02
N ILE A 753 -17.65 9.90 -4.61
CA ILE A 753 -16.38 10.46 -4.16
C ILE A 753 -16.54 10.84 -2.69
N MET A 754 -15.59 10.44 -1.86
CA MET A 754 -15.53 10.83 -0.46
C MET A 754 -14.20 11.50 -0.13
N THR A 755 -14.13 12.17 1.01
CA THR A 755 -12.84 12.57 1.59
C THR A 755 -12.19 11.41 2.31
N ASP A 756 -10.88 11.48 2.49
CA ASP A 756 -10.23 10.82 3.64
C ASP A 756 -10.79 11.37 4.98
N TRP A 757 -10.36 10.84 6.12
CA TRP A 757 -10.87 11.23 7.45
C TRP A 757 -10.40 12.63 7.89
N LEU A 758 -11.21 13.65 7.58
CA LEU A 758 -10.98 15.05 7.89
C LEU A 758 -11.45 15.42 9.32
N PHE A 759 -10.76 16.40 9.92
CA PHE A 759 -11.07 16.98 11.24
C PHE A 759 -11.04 18.52 11.21
N THR A 760 -11.87 19.20 12.00
CA THR A 760 -11.81 20.66 12.09
C THR A 760 -10.52 21.12 12.78
N ASN A 761 -10.02 22.31 12.40
CA ASN A 761 -8.85 22.97 13.02
C ASN A 761 -7.53 22.16 12.94
N MET A 762 -7.34 21.39 11.87
CA MET A 762 -6.08 20.65 11.65
C MET A 762 -4.89 21.56 11.30
N GLY A 763 -5.13 22.80 10.89
CA GLY A 763 -4.09 23.74 10.48
C GLY A 763 -3.38 24.37 11.67
N VAL A 764 -2.05 24.34 11.64
CA VAL A 764 -1.24 25.05 12.64
C VAL A 764 -1.24 26.56 12.31
N PRO A 765 -1.39 27.46 13.30
CA PRO A 765 -1.27 28.90 13.07
C PRO A 765 0.05 29.25 12.35
N GLY A 766 -0.03 29.92 11.20
CA GLY A 766 1.13 30.26 10.37
C GLY A 766 1.51 29.23 9.31
N SER A 767 0.71 28.17 9.13
CA SER A 767 0.86 27.22 8.02
C SER A 767 0.92 27.93 6.66
N LYS A 768 1.80 27.44 5.77
CA LYS A 768 1.96 27.98 4.42
C LYS A 768 0.65 27.90 3.61
N TYR A 769 -0.07 26.79 3.78
CA TYR A 769 -1.32 26.52 3.09
C TYR A 769 -2.52 26.70 4.04
N PRO A 770 -3.64 27.23 3.54
CA PRO A 770 -4.85 27.36 4.33
C PRO A 770 -5.49 26.00 4.58
N GLU A 771 -6.32 25.90 5.62
CA GLU A 771 -7.19 24.74 5.80
C GLU A 771 -8.18 24.58 4.63
N TYR A 772 -8.62 23.35 4.41
CA TYR A 772 -9.72 23.04 3.50
C TYR A 772 -11.05 23.62 4.01
N SER A 773 -11.97 23.86 3.09
CA SER A 773 -13.32 24.34 3.42
C SER A 773 -14.38 23.29 3.12
N PRO A 774 -15.20 22.88 4.12
CA PRO A 774 -16.23 21.85 3.94
C PRO A 774 -17.20 22.10 2.78
N TYR A 775 -17.62 23.34 2.54
CA TYR A 775 -18.54 23.61 1.44
C TYR A 775 -17.84 23.66 0.07
N GLU A 776 -16.57 24.05 0.01
CA GLU A 776 -15.78 24.01 -1.24
C GLU A 776 -15.45 22.56 -1.64
N ILE A 777 -15.32 21.64 -0.66
CA ILE A 777 -15.22 20.20 -0.91
C ILE A 777 -16.46 19.68 -1.66
N ILE A 778 -17.66 19.99 -1.16
CA ILE A 778 -18.91 19.58 -1.84
C ILE A 778 -19.03 20.25 -3.22
N LYS A 779 -18.67 21.54 -3.31
CA LYS A 779 -18.66 22.29 -4.57
C LYS A 779 -17.70 21.71 -5.62
N ALA A 780 -16.59 21.12 -5.19
CA ALA A 780 -15.67 20.38 -6.06
C ALA A 780 -16.25 19.05 -6.58
N SER A 781 -17.46 18.68 -6.17
CA SER A 781 -18.16 17.43 -6.49
C SER A 781 -17.69 16.21 -5.69
N VAL A 782 -17.14 16.42 -4.49
CA VAL A 782 -17.08 15.36 -3.47
C VAL A 782 -18.49 15.14 -2.92
N ASP A 783 -18.91 13.87 -2.82
CA ASP A 783 -20.30 13.54 -2.46
C ASP A 783 -20.50 13.43 -0.95
N VAL A 784 -19.48 13.03 -0.19
CA VAL A 784 -19.56 12.89 1.27
C VAL A 784 -18.24 13.23 1.96
N ILE A 785 -18.31 14.05 3.01
CA ILE A 785 -17.18 14.35 3.89
C ILE A 785 -17.15 13.31 5.01
N MET A 786 -16.02 12.63 5.14
CA MET A 786 -15.68 11.72 6.22
C MET A 786 -14.59 12.34 7.11
N GLN A 787 -14.55 12.07 8.41
CA GLN A 787 -15.65 11.49 9.18
C GLN A 787 -16.82 12.49 9.31
N GLY A 788 -17.96 12.02 9.79
CA GLY A 788 -19.05 12.93 10.12
C GLY A 788 -18.65 13.87 11.26
N ASN A 789 -18.92 15.17 11.09
CA ASN A 789 -18.74 16.17 12.15
C ASN A 789 -19.87 17.20 12.10
N LYS A 790 -20.39 17.57 13.27
CA LYS A 790 -21.43 18.60 13.41
C LYS A 790 -20.99 19.97 12.86
N ASP A 791 -19.72 20.34 13.03
CA ASP A 791 -19.18 21.61 12.52
C ASP A 791 -19.19 21.62 10.99
N PHE A 792 -18.81 20.51 10.34
CA PHE A 792 -18.90 20.40 8.89
C PHE A 792 -20.35 20.51 8.40
N TYR A 793 -21.29 19.88 9.09
CA TYR A 793 -22.72 20.03 8.81
C TYR A 793 -23.17 21.49 8.90
N ASP A 794 -22.83 22.19 9.99
CA ASP A 794 -23.23 23.58 10.21
C ASP A 794 -22.62 24.52 9.16
N ILE A 795 -21.35 24.31 8.79
CA ILE A 795 -20.64 25.09 7.75
C ILE A 795 -21.30 24.91 6.38
N VAL A 796 -21.59 23.67 5.98
CA VAL A 796 -22.23 23.39 4.68
C VAL A 796 -23.65 23.95 4.65
N LEU A 797 -24.43 23.79 5.72
CA LEU A 797 -25.79 24.34 5.80
C LEU A 797 -25.80 25.87 5.73
N ALA A 798 -24.84 26.53 6.40
CA ALA A 798 -24.68 27.98 6.30
C ALA A 798 -24.31 28.41 4.88
N ALA A 799 -23.41 27.70 4.21
CA ALA A 799 -23.01 27.99 2.84
C ALA A 799 -24.17 27.90 1.84
N VAL A 800 -25.09 26.95 2.00
CA VAL A 800 -26.33 26.86 1.21
C VAL A 800 -27.22 28.09 1.44
N LYS A 801 -27.47 28.44 2.71
CA LYS A 801 -28.30 29.59 3.10
C LYS A 801 -27.72 30.93 2.63
N GLU A 802 -26.40 31.01 2.54
CA GLU A 802 -25.65 32.20 2.08
C GLU A 802 -25.39 32.22 0.56
N ASN A 803 -25.84 31.21 -0.20
CA ASN A 803 -25.58 31.03 -1.63
C ASN A 803 -24.08 30.91 -2.00
N LYS A 804 -23.24 30.39 -1.10
CA LYS A 804 -21.83 30.02 -1.38
C LYS A 804 -21.71 28.64 -2.03
N LEU A 805 -22.66 27.76 -1.75
CA LEU A 805 -22.87 26.46 -2.38
C LEU A 805 -24.24 26.49 -3.06
N THR A 806 -24.31 26.15 -4.36
CA THR A 806 -25.60 26.14 -5.07
C THR A 806 -26.41 24.89 -4.72
N MET A 807 -27.74 25.00 -4.81
CA MET A 807 -28.62 23.85 -4.58
C MET A 807 -28.37 22.73 -5.60
N GLU A 808 -28.02 23.07 -6.85
CA GLU A 808 -27.72 22.10 -7.90
C GLU A 808 -26.48 21.26 -7.57
N GLU A 809 -25.40 21.90 -7.11
CA GLU A 809 -24.18 21.22 -6.66
C GLU A 809 -24.45 20.27 -5.49
N LEU A 810 -25.21 20.74 -4.49
CA LEU A 810 -25.60 19.91 -3.36
C LEU A 810 -26.49 18.73 -3.79
N GLU A 811 -27.54 18.98 -4.56
CA GLU A 811 -28.48 17.95 -5.03
C GLU A 811 -27.81 16.90 -5.91
N ALA A 812 -26.75 17.26 -6.65
CA ALA A 812 -25.95 16.32 -7.43
C ALA A 812 -25.22 15.31 -6.52
N SER A 813 -24.57 15.78 -5.46
CA SER A 813 -23.90 14.93 -4.46
C SER A 813 -24.91 14.05 -3.69
N VAL A 814 -26.01 14.66 -3.25
CA VAL A 814 -27.09 13.94 -2.55
C VAL A 814 -27.72 12.87 -3.45
N THR A 815 -27.89 13.14 -4.74
CA THR A 815 -28.40 12.16 -5.72
C THR A 815 -27.52 10.92 -5.79
N ARG A 816 -26.21 11.08 -5.82
CA ARG A 816 -25.27 9.95 -5.85
C ARG A 816 -25.34 9.12 -4.58
N MET A 817 -25.33 9.76 -3.41
CA MET A 817 -25.45 9.06 -2.12
C MET A 817 -26.81 8.35 -1.98
N TYR A 818 -27.91 9.03 -2.32
CA TYR A 818 -29.25 8.46 -2.30
C TYR A 818 -29.34 7.22 -3.21
N ASN A 819 -28.82 7.30 -4.44
CA ASN A 819 -28.83 6.18 -5.38
C ASN A 819 -27.96 5.00 -4.90
N LEU A 820 -26.82 5.25 -4.25
CA LEU A 820 -26.01 4.19 -3.64
C LEU A 820 -26.78 3.49 -2.52
N ILE A 821 -27.37 4.25 -1.60
CA ILE A 821 -28.16 3.73 -0.49
C ILE A 821 -29.32 2.87 -1.00
N GLN A 822 -30.04 3.34 -2.02
CA GLN A 822 -31.09 2.55 -2.68
C GLN A 822 -30.55 1.27 -3.33
N LYS A 823 -29.36 1.32 -3.95
CA LYS A 823 -28.74 0.15 -4.58
C LYS A 823 -28.39 -0.92 -3.56
N ILE A 824 -27.86 -0.54 -2.39
CA ILE A 824 -27.49 -1.47 -1.30
C ILE A 824 -28.74 -2.13 -0.69
N GLN A 825 -29.86 -1.41 -0.65
CA GLN A 825 -31.09 -1.90 0.00
C GLN A 825 -31.96 -2.81 -0.88
N ASN A 826 -31.83 -2.73 -2.20
CA ASN A 826 -32.57 -3.56 -3.17
C ASN A 826 -31.77 -4.82 -3.53
#